data_AF-A0A284RBL3-F1
#
_entry.id   AF-A0A284RBL3-F1
#
_cell.length_a   1.000
_cell.length_b   1.000
_cell.length_c   1.000
_cell.angle_alpha   90.00
_cell.angle_beta   90.00
_cell.angle_gamma   90.00
#
_symmetry.space_group_name_H-M   'P 1'
#
loop_
_entity.id
_entity.type
_entity.pdbx_description
1 polymer ?
#
loop_
_entity_poly.entity_id
_entity_poly.type
_entity_poly.pdbx_seq_one_letter_code
_entity_poly.pdbx_strand_id
1 'polypeptide(L)'
;MSGATQTIRLRRPQTDNAAPKPRKQDRHSGILQDQLRRSDRPPWSPSFSLAFRIILLIRVLGAMYSNIDDCDEVFNFWEPLHYFDKGYGFQTWEVSPKYAIRSWTYVLLHLLPTRLASFIAENDKRPSFFAVRNFLAVISTFSEVILYRQVYEKVNQRVGRYLFFMLAFSAGMWNASTAFLPSSFAMYTSSVAFAYSIAPSSVKGHRKTIVSTVMFATGAVVGWPFALALAIPFVFEELFVFGADTVPSASYGHWISTRWKRLFGTGVLASFIFIPVVAIDSFAYGKLSVVPWNIVRYNIFSDRGPNLYGTEPWNFYILNLLLNFNVLTPFALLSLPALAITYGIDRKRLGSVKRSKEESSPFTLLGLRLAPFYLWLSILSKQEHKEERFMFPAYPMLCFNAAITVYLIRGWLETAFIKLTKSPYRASHTSIFRSFTSSAVLCSILLSVSRILALWNYYHAPMTLMYALESQEIPTLLNDTGLLPTPLPPLGAPMNKKVQQPRIDLSPIKELDLTLCIGKEWYRFPGHYLVPTGVNVEFIKSEFDGLLPGHFKESANSTLGLWPRPETRYIPKNMNDLNREESSHYVPMSRCDYLMDLDFPSHPSSSPLEPRYSTLIDIWEKTYCRPFLDARHSPLLSRALWMPGEKWRQLNSWGEFCLLKNTALVEVSYLDLPDLVSVAQVSPQFALLASDAVLHTNRLRVVAPSRVKHALFGQSPEGIALRPSFSDLIHRGVMRGLHIERRWRMGSYVYTLGSIIQYESSLRLSRRHVGRVVSKHLLRRSSAPDNAPLKGLYQSHVLPDVESSSLTVSRTLLPIMHKLKWSFQKDELAKMARKGSVWAGGFTDFSQWLENRGKGIVPDSERVRLAICPNVRKIVNVYEHLAR
;
A
#
# COMPACT_ATOMS: atom_id res chain seq x y z
N MET A 1 76.83 -30.61 19.37
CA MET A 1 75.85 -31.14 20.35
C MET A 1 74.65 -30.20 20.39
N SER A 2 73.44 -30.75 20.58
CA SER A 2 72.09 -30.14 20.45
C SER A 2 71.60 -30.04 18.99
N GLY A 3 70.42 -30.53 18.61
CA GLY A 3 69.42 -31.37 19.25
C GLY A 3 68.47 -31.84 18.14
N ALA A 4 68.37 -33.15 17.90
CA ALA A 4 67.50 -33.72 16.88
C ALA A 4 66.08 -33.87 17.43
N THR A 5 65.22 -32.88 17.20
CA THR A 5 63.78 -33.01 17.43
C THR A 5 63.12 -33.71 16.24
N GLN A 6 62.93 -35.03 16.35
CA GLN A 6 62.05 -35.77 15.47
C GLN A 6 60.59 -35.45 15.85
N THR A 7 59.85 -34.81 14.94
CA THR A 7 58.40 -34.62 15.09
C THR A 7 57.69 -35.84 14.50
N ILE A 8 57.13 -36.68 15.38
CA ILE A 8 56.25 -37.79 14.97
C ILE A 8 54.93 -37.18 14.50
N ARG A 9 54.71 -37.19 13.18
CA ARG A 9 53.43 -36.81 12.58
C ARG A 9 52.53 -38.05 12.55
N LEU A 10 51.65 -38.19 13.54
CA LEU A 10 50.63 -39.24 13.55
C LEU A 10 49.75 -39.10 12.29
N ARG A 11 49.76 -40.13 11.45
CA ARG A 11 48.88 -40.24 10.27
C ARG A 11 47.45 -40.32 10.80
N ARG A 12 46.60 -39.35 10.45
CA ARG A 12 45.16 -39.38 10.75
C ARG A 12 44.61 -40.74 10.29
N PRO A 13 43.78 -41.44 11.10
CA PRO A 13 43.17 -42.68 10.66
C PRO A 13 42.43 -42.43 9.34
N GLN A 14 42.67 -43.28 8.34
CA GLN A 14 41.87 -43.28 7.11
C GLN A 14 40.45 -43.61 7.52
N THR A 15 39.60 -42.58 7.58
CA THR A 15 38.16 -42.79 7.60
C THR A 15 37.78 -43.28 6.20
N ASP A 16 37.60 -44.59 6.07
CA ASP A 16 37.05 -45.25 4.87
C ASP A 16 35.59 -44.86 4.57
N ASN A 17 35.05 -43.88 5.31
CA ASN A 17 33.75 -43.26 5.09
C ASN A 17 33.87 -41.80 4.62
N ALA A 18 34.79 -41.52 3.69
CA ALA A 18 34.69 -40.29 2.92
C ALA A 18 33.48 -40.41 1.99
N ALA A 19 32.36 -39.76 2.36
CA ALA A 19 31.19 -39.63 1.50
C ALA A 19 31.64 -39.35 0.06
N PRO A 20 31.12 -40.08 -0.95
CA PRO A 20 31.60 -39.97 -2.32
C PRO A 20 31.55 -38.50 -2.72
N LYS A 21 32.73 -37.91 -3.01
CA LYS A 21 32.80 -36.54 -3.54
C LYS A 21 31.82 -36.49 -4.71
N PRO A 22 30.86 -35.53 -4.72
CA PRO A 22 29.85 -35.48 -5.76
C PRO A 22 30.56 -35.50 -7.12
N ARG A 23 30.16 -36.43 -8.00
CA ARG A 23 30.71 -36.53 -9.36
C ARG A 23 30.72 -35.13 -9.97
N LYS A 24 31.92 -34.63 -10.32
CA LYS A 24 32.05 -33.36 -11.04
C LYS A 24 31.24 -33.50 -12.34
N GLN A 25 30.25 -32.63 -12.53
CA GLN A 25 29.42 -32.66 -13.73
C GLN A 25 30.32 -32.51 -14.97
N ASP A 26 30.11 -33.36 -15.97
CA ASP A 26 30.85 -33.31 -17.23
C ASP A 26 30.59 -31.97 -17.94
N ARG A 27 31.66 -31.19 -18.09
CA ARG A 27 31.62 -29.89 -18.76
C ARG A 27 31.35 -30.09 -20.25
N HIS A 28 30.52 -29.23 -20.83
CA HIS A 28 30.09 -29.29 -22.25
C HIS A 28 29.18 -30.50 -22.56
N SER A 29 28.32 -30.90 -21.62
CA SER A 29 27.25 -31.88 -21.86
C SER A 29 25.94 -31.26 -22.35
N GLY A 30 25.87 -29.94 -22.47
CA GLY A 30 24.68 -29.20 -22.91
C GLY A 30 24.49 -29.20 -24.43
N ILE A 31 23.34 -28.65 -24.88
CA ILE A 31 22.99 -28.55 -26.31
C ILE A 31 24.04 -27.74 -27.09
N LEU A 32 24.61 -26.69 -26.49
CA LEU A 32 25.58 -25.80 -27.12
C LEU A 32 27.00 -26.03 -26.58
N GLN A 33 27.94 -26.17 -27.51
CA GLN A 33 29.30 -26.60 -27.28
C GLN A 33 30.29 -25.46 -27.53
N ASP A 34 31.10 -25.11 -26.52
CA ASP A 34 32.20 -24.17 -26.71
C ASP A 34 33.27 -24.82 -27.60
N GLN A 35 33.83 -24.09 -28.57
CA GLN A 35 34.89 -24.63 -29.44
C GLN A 35 36.29 -24.36 -28.90
N LEU A 36 36.49 -23.18 -28.29
CA LEU A 36 37.76 -22.75 -27.71
C LEU A 36 37.76 -22.96 -26.19
N ARG A 37 38.95 -23.19 -25.60
CA ARG A 37 39.17 -23.19 -24.15
C ARG A 37 38.27 -24.18 -23.37
N ARG A 38 38.10 -25.39 -23.93
CA ARG A 38 37.31 -26.47 -23.31
C ARG A 38 37.88 -26.99 -22.00
N SER A 39 39.18 -26.81 -21.77
CA SER A 39 39.92 -27.21 -20.56
C SER A 39 39.99 -26.12 -19.48
N ASP A 40 39.66 -24.86 -19.80
CA ASP A 40 39.83 -23.72 -18.87
C ASP A 40 38.84 -23.75 -17.70
N ARG A 41 38.93 -22.83 -16.74
CA ARG A 41 37.88 -22.73 -15.72
C ARG A 41 36.55 -22.28 -16.34
N PRO A 42 35.40 -22.76 -15.84
CA PRO A 42 34.08 -22.30 -16.29
C PRO A 42 33.94 -20.79 -16.05
N PRO A 43 33.14 -20.08 -16.87
CA PRO A 43 32.86 -18.68 -16.61
C PRO A 43 32.20 -18.52 -15.23
N TRP A 44 32.59 -17.47 -14.50
CA TRP A 44 31.93 -17.15 -13.23
C TRP A 44 30.43 -17.02 -13.45
N SER A 45 29.67 -17.73 -12.63
CA SER A 45 28.23 -17.86 -12.69
C SER A 45 27.72 -18.06 -11.25
N PRO A 46 26.68 -17.34 -10.82
CA PRO A 46 26.21 -17.45 -9.45
C PRO A 46 25.66 -18.86 -9.18
N SER A 47 25.94 -19.39 -7.99
CA SER A 47 25.29 -20.60 -7.49
C SER A 47 23.79 -20.36 -7.31
N PHE A 48 22.99 -21.42 -7.14
CA PHE A 48 21.54 -21.27 -6.94
C PHE A 48 21.20 -20.30 -5.80
N SER A 49 21.84 -20.46 -4.64
CA SER A 49 21.63 -19.59 -3.47
C SER A 49 22.07 -18.14 -3.72
N LEU A 50 23.21 -17.94 -4.39
CA LEU A 50 23.69 -16.59 -4.72
C LEU A 50 22.78 -15.90 -5.75
N ALA A 51 22.38 -16.64 -6.79
CA ALA A 51 21.47 -16.14 -7.83
C ALA A 51 20.12 -15.75 -7.22
N PHE A 52 19.58 -16.58 -6.32
CA PHE A 52 18.36 -16.29 -5.59
C PHE A 52 18.47 -15.02 -4.76
N ARG A 53 19.54 -14.84 -3.97
CA ARG A 53 19.71 -13.63 -3.15
C ARG A 53 19.82 -12.35 -3.99
N ILE A 54 20.57 -12.41 -5.11
CA ILE A 54 20.74 -11.26 -6.00
C ILE A 54 19.41 -10.88 -6.68
N ILE A 55 18.74 -11.85 -7.30
CA ILE A 55 17.46 -11.59 -7.98
C ILE A 55 16.40 -11.18 -6.96
N LEU A 56 16.31 -11.84 -5.80
CA LEU A 56 15.37 -11.48 -4.75
C LEU A 56 15.53 -10.02 -4.32
N LEU A 57 16.76 -9.56 -4.09
CA LEU A 57 17.02 -8.17 -3.74
C LEU A 57 16.46 -7.22 -4.81
N ILE A 58 16.71 -7.51 -6.08
CA ILE A 58 16.21 -6.69 -7.19
C ILE A 58 14.68 -6.73 -7.27
N ARG A 59 14.05 -7.90 -7.09
CA ARG A 59 12.59 -8.05 -7.15
C ARG A 59 11.89 -7.41 -5.96
N VAL A 60 12.49 -7.44 -4.78
CA VAL A 60 11.99 -6.70 -3.60
C VAL A 60 12.11 -5.20 -3.81
N LEU A 61 13.20 -4.71 -4.40
CA LEU A 61 13.29 -3.31 -4.82
C LEU A 61 12.18 -2.97 -5.84
N GLY A 62 11.92 -3.87 -6.80
CA GLY A 62 10.79 -3.79 -7.71
C GLY A 62 9.46 -3.68 -6.98
N ALA A 63 9.22 -4.54 -5.98
CA ALA A 63 7.99 -4.53 -5.19
C ALA A 63 7.77 -3.20 -4.47
N MET A 64 8.83 -2.52 -4.02
CA MET A 64 8.73 -1.26 -3.28
C MET A 64 8.57 -0.03 -4.19
N TYR A 65 9.22 -0.03 -5.36
CA TYR A 65 9.38 1.18 -6.18
C TYR A 65 8.74 1.12 -7.58
N SER A 66 8.32 -0.04 -8.08
CA SER A 66 7.56 -0.08 -9.35
C SER A 66 6.18 0.55 -9.17
N ASN A 67 5.69 1.19 -10.24
CA ASN A 67 4.36 1.77 -10.28
C ASN A 67 3.31 0.68 -10.52
N ILE A 68 2.03 1.06 -10.42
CA ILE A 68 0.92 0.27 -10.96
C ILE A 68 0.56 0.91 -12.29
N ASP A 69 0.85 0.20 -13.38
CA ASP A 69 0.69 0.72 -14.74
C ASP A 69 -0.63 0.27 -15.40
N ASP A 70 -1.37 -0.64 -14.76
CA ASP A 70 -2.60 -1.27 -15.29
C ASP A 70 -3.79 -1.09 -14.33
N CYS A 71 -4.90 -0.55 -14.85
CA CYS A 71 -6.13 -0.34 -14.10
C CYS A 71 -6.81 -1.66 -13.72
N ASP A 72 -6.65 -2.72 -14.51
CA ASP A 72 -7.17 -4.04 -14.18
C ASP A 72 -6.43 -4.64 -12.98
N GLU A 73 -5.14 -4.35 -12.82
CA GLU A 73 -4.40 -4.77 -11.62
C GLU A 73 -5.10 -4.25 -10.37
N VAL A 74 -5.52 -2.98 -10.41
CA VAL A 74 -6.21 -2.31 -9.31
C VAL A 74 -7.62 -2.85 -9.14
N PHE A 75 -8.49 -2.66 -10.13
CA PHE A 75 -9.93 -2.84 -9.95
C PHE A 75 -10.37 -4.31 -10.01
N ASN A 76 -9.61 -5.19 -10.66
CA ASN A 76 -9.96 -6.62 -10.76
C ASN A 76 -9.21 -7.52 -9.76
N PHE A 77 -8.16 -7.04 -9.10
CA PHE A 77 -7.38 -7.86 -8.16
C PHE A 77 -7.12 -7.17 -6.83
N TRP A 78 -6.54 -5.96 -6.79
CA TRP A 78 -6.30 -5.25 -5.53
C TRP A 78 -7.59 -4.90 -4.79
N GLU A 79 -8.60 -4.40 -5.51
CA GLU A 79 -9.88 -3.99 -4.96
C GLU A 79 -10.72 -5.19 -4.46
N PRO A 80 -10.88 -6.30 -5.21
CA PRO A 80 -11.49 -7.52 -4.68
C PRO A 80 -10.73 -8.15 -3.50
N LEU A 81 -9.39 -8.10 -3.49
CA LEU A 81 -8.59 -8.57 -2.36
C LEU A 81 -8.83 -7.70 -1.12
N HIS A 82 -8.83 -6.38 -1.31
CA HIS A 82 -9.12 -5.41 -0.26
C HIS A 82 -10.54 -5.60 0.29
N TYR A 83 -11.52 -5.79 -0.58
CA TYR A 83 -12.89 -6.09 -0.19
C TYR A 83 -12.98 -7.38 0.64
N PHE A 84 -12.32 -8.46 0.21
CA PHE A 84 -12.33 -9.70 0.97
C PHE A 84 -11.69 -9.54 2.35
N ASP A 85 -10.57 -8.80 2.42
CA ASP A 85 -9.82 -8.54 3.65
C ASP A 85 -10.56 -7.60 4.61
N LYS A 86 -10.94 -6.41 4.15
CA LYS A 86 -11.46 -5.28 4.95
C LYS A 86 -12.98 -5.09 4.88
N GLY A 87 -13.66 -5.67 3.90
CA GLY A 87 -15.14 -5.67 3.80
C GLY A 87 -15.75 -4.56 2.94
N TYR A 88 -14.93 -3.73 2.28
CA TYR A 88 -15.36 -2.65 1.39
C TYR A 88 -14.34 -2.45 0.27
N GLY A 89 -14.73 -1.81 -0.83
CA GLY A 89 -13.88 -1.54 -2.00
C GLY A 89 -14.68 -1.52 -3.29
N PHE A 90 -14.00 -1.37 -4.41
CA PHE A 90 -14.62 -1.34 -5.72
C PHE A 90 -14.79 -2.74 -6.34
N GLN A 91 -15.85 -2.87 -7.13
CA GLN A 91 -16.25 -4.04 -7.88
C GLN A 91 -16.40 -3.67 -9.36
N THR A 92 -15.88 -4.50 -10.25
CA THR A 92 -16.15 -4.42 -11.69
C THR A 92 -17.25 -5.41 -12.10
N TRP A 93 -17.80 -5.25 -13.30
CA TRP A 93 -18.76 -6.23 -13.85
C TRP A 93 -18.13 -7.62 -14.03
N GLU A 94 -16.80 -7.69 -14.17
CA GLU A 94 -16.07 -8.93 -14.45
C GLU A 94 -16.03 -9.90 -13.26
N VAL A 95 -16.06 -9.34 -12.05
CA VAL A 95 -16.18 -10.06 -10.76
C VAL A 95 -17.64 -10.19 -10.30
N SER A 96 -18.62 -9.83 -11.14
CA SER A 96 -20.05 -10.05 -10.85
C SER A 96 -20.43 -11.52 -11.09
N PRO A 97 -21.28 -12.13 -10.23
CA PRO A 97 -21.82 -13.46 -10.48
C PRO A 97 -22.55 -13.62 -11.80
N LYS A 98 -23.03 -12.55 -12.43
CA LYS A 98 -23.67 -12.63 -13.74
C LYS A 98 -22.70 -13.17 -14.80
N TYR A 99 -21.48 -12.63 -14.85
CA TYR A 99 -20.49 -12.94 -15.87
C TYR A 99 -19.41 -13.91 -15.38
N ALA A 100 -18.94 -13.72 -14.13
CA ALA A 100 -17.97 -14.59 -13.47
C ALA A 100 -16.76 -14.93 -14.36
N ILE A 101 -16.08 -13.89 -14.87
CA ILE A 101 -14.91 -14.03 -15.77
C ILE A 101 -13.57 -13.81 -15.06
N ARG A 102 -13.58 -13.31 -13.81
CA ARG A 102 -12.39 -13.23 -12.94
C ARG A 102 -12.46 -14.28 -11.84
N SER A 103 -11.34 -14.91 -11.50
CA SER A 103 -11.31 -16.03 -10.53
C SER A 103 -11.09 -15.50 -9.12
N TRP A 104 -12.00 -15.84 -8.19
CA TRP A 104 -11.80 -15.57 -6.76
C TRP A 104 -10.71 -16.44 -6.17
N THR A 105 -10.50 -17.64 -6.71
CA THR A 105 -9.40 -18.53 -6.32
C THR A 105 -8.05 -17.83 -6.48
N TYR A 106 -7.84 -17.13 -7.59
CA TYR A 106 -6.62 -16.37 -7.82
C TYR A 106 -6.45 -15.22 -6.80
N VAL A 107 -7.51 -14.47 -6.52
CA VAL A 107 -7.50 -13.41 -5.50
C VAL A 107 -7.17 -13.98 -4.12
N LEU A 108 -7.83 -15.06 -3.70
CA LEU A 108 -7.68 -15.69 -2.39
C LEU A 108 -6.30 -16.31 -2.16
N LEU A 109 -5.60 -16.75 -3.21
CA LEU A 109 -4.21 -17.21 -3.10
C LEU A 109 -3.30 -16.15 -2.43
N HIS A 110 -3.64 -14.87 -2.60
CA HIS A 110 -2.87 -13.72 -2.11
C HIS A 110 -3.40 -13.16 -0.78
N LEU A 111 -4.44 -13.76 -0.19
CA LEU A 111 -4.98 -13.35 1.11
C LEU A 111 -4.05 -13.72 2.28
N LEU A 112 -3.28 -14.79 2.15
CA LEU A 112 -2.36 -15.21 3.21
C LEU A 112 -1.30 -14.12 3.55
N PRO A 113 -0.54 -13.58 2.57
CA PRO A 113 0.43 -12.52 2.87
C PRO A 113 -0.22 -11.23 3.39
N THR A 114 -1.44 -10.87 2.96
CA THR A 114 -2.14 -9.69 3.51
C THR A 114 -2.52 -9.89 4.98
N ARG A 115 -3.11 -11.04 5.33
CA ARG A 115 -3.52 -11.35 6.70
C ARG A 115 -2.34 -11.43 7.65
N LEU A 116 -1.24 -12.05 7.22
CA LEU A 116 -0.01 -12.12 8.02
C LEU A 116 0.57 -10.73 8.31
N ALA A 117 0.61 -9.86 7.29
CA ALA A 117 1.10 -8.49 7.45
C ALA A 117 0.16 -7.64 8.31
N SER A 118 -1.16 -7.74 8.11
CA SER A 118 -2.14 -7.08 8.97
C SER A 118 -2.04 -7.53 10.42
N PHE A 119 -1.78 -8.81 10.69
CA PHE A 119 -1.57 -9.30 12.05
C PHE A 119 -0.31 -8.72 12.71
N ILE A 120 0.79 -8.59 11.95
CA ILE A 120 2.05 -8.05 12.47
C ILE A 120 2.01 -6.53 12.62
N ALA A 121 1.33 -5.82 11.73
CA ALA A 121 1.34 -4.36 11.63
C ALA A 121 0.08 -3.68 12.18
N GLU A 122 -0.62 -4.34 13.12
CA GLU A 122 -1.81 -3.81 13.82
C GLU A 122 -2.93 -3.37 12.86
N ASN A 123 -3.29 -4.24 11.91
CA ASN A 123 -4.35 -4.05 10.90
C ASN A 123 -4.11 -2.96 9.85
N ASP A 124 -2.89 -2.44 9.72
CA ASP A 124 -2.55 -1.47 8.70
C ASP A 124 -2.62 -2.03 7.25
N LYS A 125 -3.17 -1.22 6.35
CA LYS A 125 -3.42 -1.55 4.95
C LYS A 125 -2.15 -1.44 4.10
N ARG A 126 -1.31 -0.43 4.32
CA ARG A 126 -0.12 -0.19 3.48
C ARG A 126 0.93 -1.32 3.56
N PRO A 127 1.29 -1.86 4.74
CA PRO A 127 2.15 -3.03 4.85
C PRO A 127 1.56 -4.27 4.18
N SER A 128 0.24 -4.43 4.21
CA SER A 128 -0.47 -5.54 3.56
C SER A 128 -0.31 -5.50 2.04
N PHE A 129 -0.38 -4.31 1.43
CA PHE A 129 -0.09 -4.10 0.01
C PHE A 129 1.34 -4.52 -0.35
N PHE A 130 2.34 -4.03 0.38
CA PHE A 130 3.73 -4.36 0.12
C PHE A 130 4.07 -5.83 0.43
N ALA A 131 3.37 -6.47 1.36
CA ALA A 131 3.53 -7.88 1.66
C ALA A 131 3.13 -8.78 0.47
N VAL A 132 2.02 -8.47 -0.21
CA VAL A 132 1.61 -9.18 -1.44
C VAL A 132 2.66 -8.99 -2.54
N ARG A 133 3.13 -7.76 -2.77
CA ARG A 133 4.16 -7.49 -3.80
C ARG A 133 5.47 -8.20 -3.50
N ASN A 134 5.88 -8.26 -2.23
CA ASN A 134 7.05 -9.04 -1.79
C ASN A 134 6.84 -10.55 -1.96
N PHE A 135 5.63 -11.06 -1.70
CA PHE A 135 5.30 -12.46 -1.94
C PHE A 135 5.40 -12.82 -3.44
N LEU A 136 4.88 -11.96 -4.32
CA LEU A 136 5.03 -12.10 -5.78
C LEU A 136 6.51 -12.06 -6.20
N ALA A 137 7.29 -11.12 -5.64
CA ALA A 137 8.73 -11.01 -5.88
C ALA A 137 9.49 -12.31 -5.53
N VAL A 138 9.14 -12.95 -4.41
CA VAL A 138 9.73 -14.24 -3.98
C VAL A 138 9.39 -15.35 -4.98
N ILE A 139 8.11 -15.46 -5.39
CA ILE A 139 7.67 -16.47 -6.37
C ILE A 139 8.36 -16.26 -7.72
N SER A 140 8.40 -15.02 -8.22
CA SER A 140 9.11 -14.66 -9.44
C SER A 140 10.56 -15.09 -9.37
N THR A 141 11.25 -14.74 -8.28
CA THR A 141 12.66 -15.09 -8.07
C THR A 141 12.89 -16.60 -8.15
N PHE A 142 12.04 -17.43 -7.52
CA PHE A 142 12.15 -18.88 -7.64
C PHE A 142 12.03 -19.35 -9.10
N SER A 143 11.02 -18.84 -9.83
CA SER A 143 10.80 -19.22 -11.22
C SER A 143 12.00 -18.86 -12.12
N GLU A 144 12.56 -17.66 -11.93
CA GLU A 144 13.69 -17.13 -12.71
C GLU A 144 14.99 -17.89 -12.42
N VAL A 145 15.27 -18.19 -11.16
CA VAL A 145 16.48 -18.92 -10.75
C VAL A 145 16.43 -20.38 -11.23
N ILE A 146 15.25 -21.01 -11.20
CA ILE A 146 15.05 -22.35 -11.76
C ILE A 146 15.34 -22.33 -13.26
N LEU A 147 14.80 -21.36 -14.00
CA LEU A 147 15.05 -21.21 -15.43
C LEU A 147 16.53 -20.99 -15.75
N TYR A 148 17.17 -20.03 -15.06
CA TYR A 148 18.60 -19.77 -15.16
C TYR A 148 19.41 -21.06 -14.96
N ARG A 149 19.09 -21.82 -13.90
CA ARG A 149 19.85 -23.03 -13.56
C ARG A 149 19.68 -24.13 -14.61
N GLN A 150 18.47 -24.33 -15.12
CA GLN A 150 18.23 -25.31 -16.19
C GLN A 150 18.97 -24.91 -17.48
N VAL A 151 18.97 -23.64 -17.85
CA VAL A 151 19.74 -23.15 -19.02
C VAL A 151 21.24 -23.32 -18.83
N TYR A 152 21.75 -22.99 -17.63
CA TYR A 152 23.16 -23.15 -17.29
C TYR A 152 23.64 -24.60 -17.41
N GLU A 153 22.83 -25.56 -16.92
CA GLU A 153 23.18 -26.98 -16.90
C GLU A 153 22.92 -27.69 -18.23
N LYS A 154 21.79 -27.42 -18.89
CA LYS A 154 21.31 -28.20 -20.04
C LYS A 154 21.62 -27.57 -21.39
N VAL A 155 21.82 -26.24 -21.44
CA VAL A 155 22.10 -25.53 -22.69
C VAL A 155 23.58 -25.21 -22.80
N ASN A 156 24.05 -24.23 -22.02
CA ASN A 156 25.46 -23.83 -21.94
C ASN A 156 25.67 -22.84 -20.78
N GLN A 157 26.83 -22.92 -20.13
CA GLN A 157 27.16 -22.10 -18.97
C GLN A 157 27.22 -20.59 -19.28
N ARG A 158 27.67 -20.20 -20.49
CA ARG A 158 27.72 -18.81 -20.93
C ARG A 158 26.32 -18.26 -21.22
N VAL A 159 25.48 -19.06 -21.88
CA VAL A 159 24.07 -18.70 -22.14
C VAL A 159 23.34 -18.49 -20.82
N GLY A 160 23.50 -19.41 -19.86
CA GLY A 160 22.95 -19.24 -18.51
C GLY A 160 23.42 -17.93 -17.86
N ARG A 161 24.70 -17.58 -17.97
CA ARG A 161 25.22 -16.32 -17.44
C ARG A 161 24.59 -15.09 -18.12
N TYR A 162 24.43 -15.10 -19.45
CA TYR A 162 23.77 -14.01 -20.17
C TYR A 162 22.31 -13.87 -19.73
N LEU A 163 21.59 -14.98 -19.69
CA LEU A 163 20.20 -15.03 -19.25
C LEU A 163 20.03 -14.50 -17.82
N PHE A 164 20.92 -14.85 -16.89
CA PHE A 164 20.89 -14.36 -15.52
C PHE A 164 20.84 -12.83 -15.46
N PHE A 165 21.75 -12.15 -16.17
CA PHE A 165 21.79 -10.68 -16.17
C PHE A 165 20.61 -10.07 -16.93
N MET A 166 20.17 -10.70 -18.04
CA MET A 166 19.02 -10.23 -18.82
C MET A 166 17.71 -10.32 -18.02
N LEU A 167 17.50 -11.41 -17.27
CA LEU A 167 16.36 -11.53 -16.36
C LEU A 167 16.46 -10.49 -15.25
N ALA A 168 17.59 -10.45 -14.52
CA ALA A 168 17.76 -9.59 -13.35
C ALA A 168 17.49 -8.10 -13.62
N PHE A 169 17.95 -7.56 -14.75
CA PHE A 169 17.98 -6.10 -14.96
C PHE A 169 17.05 -5.57 -16.04
N SER A 170 16.29 -6.40 -16.76
CA SER A 170 15.36 -5.91 -17.79
C SER A 170 14.18 -5.14 -17.19
N ALA A 171 13.79 -4.03 -17.85
CA ALA A 171 12.69 -3.19 -17.40
C ALA A 171 11.34 -3.93 -17.48
N GLY A 172 11.14 -4.74 -18.52
CA GLY A 172 9.94 -5.58 -18.63
C GLY A 172 9.80 -6.58 -17.47
N MET A 173 10.89 -7.23 -17.05
CA MET A 173 10.85 -8.13 -15.89
C MET A 173 10.66 -7.36 -14.58
N TRP A 174 11.22 -6.16 -14.45
CA TRP A 174 10.99 -5.29 -13.29
C TRP A 174 9.50 -5.00 -13.08
N ASN A 175 8.78 -4.60 -14.13
CA ASN A 175 7.33 -4.34 -14.06
C ASN A 175 6.51 -5.63 -13.88
N ALA A 176 6.77 -6.66 -14.69
CA ALA A 176 5.95 -7.88 -14.69
C ALA A 176 6.07 -8.73 -13.41
N SER A 177 7.24 -8.74 -12.76
CA SER A 177 7.55 -9.63 -11.64
C SER A 177 6.82 -9.34 -10.33
N THR A 178 6.24 -8.15 -10.18
CA THR A 178 5.52 -7.74 -8.96
C THR A 178 4.12 -7.21 -9.23
N ALA A 179 3.68 -7.24 -10.49
CA ALA A 179 2.32 -6.92 -10.87
C ALA A 179 1.36 -8.02 -10.39
N PHE A 180 0.28 -7.62 -9.72
CA PHE A 180 -0.75 -8.53 -9.22
C PHE A 180 -1.73 -8.91 -10.34
N LEU A 181 -1.23 -9.61 -11.35
CA LEU A 181 -1.99 -10.00 -12.54
C LEU A 181 -1.90 -11.51 -12.82
N PRO A 182 -2.97 -12.13 -13.33
CA PRO A 182 -2.95 -13.52 -13.77
C PRO A 182 -1.90 -13.80 -14.86
N SER A 183 -1.56 -12.79 -15.68
CA SER A 183 -0.49 -12.87 -16.68
C SER A 183 0.90 -13.00 -16.04
N SER A 184 1.18 -12.29 -14.94
CA SER A 184 2.40 -12.45 -14.16
C SER A 184 2.46 -13.82 -13.48
N PHE A 185 1.33 -14.31 -12.96
CA PHE A 185 1.26 -15.67 -12.43
C PHE A 185 1.54 -16.73 -13.51
N ALA A 186 0.93 -16.58 -14.70
CA ALA A 186 1.19 -17.43 -15.85
C ALA A 186 2.65 -17.32 -16.32
N MET A 187 3.30 -16.16 -16.19
CA MET A 187 4.74 -15.99 -16.44
C MET A 187 5.57 -16.85 -15.48
N TYR A 188 5.27 -16.85 -14.18
CA TYR A 188 6.03 -17.67 -13.21
C TYR A 188 5.91 -19.15 -13.53
N THR A 189 4.69 -19.66 -13.73
CA THR A 189 4.46 -21.08 -13.97
C THR A 189 4.98 -21.51 -15.35
N SER A 190 4.78 -20.69 -16.38
CA SER A 190 5.30 -20.97 -17.74
C SER A 190 6.82 -20.92 -17.77
N SER A 191 7.46 -20.09 -16.95
CA SER A 191 8.92 -20.07 -16.80
C SER A 191 9.45 -21.36 -16.19
N VAL A 192 8.81 -21.86 -15.13
CA VAL A 192 9.16 -23.14 -14.52
C VAL A 192 8.89 -24.28 -15.50
N ALA A 193 7.74 -24.29 -16.17
CA ALA A 193 7.40 -25.29 -17.17
C ALA A 193 8.42 -25.31 -18.31
N PHE A 194 8.76 -24.13 -18.84
CA PHE A 194 9.76 -23.98 -19.87
C PHE A 194 11.16 -24.43 -19.39
N ALA A 195 11.55 -24.08 -18.16
CA ALA A 195 12.82 -24.49 -17.57
C ALA A 195 13.01 -26.01 -17.60
N TYR A 196 11.98 -26.77 -17.20
CA TYR A 196 12.02 -28.23 -17.26
C TYR A 196 11.90 -28.77 -18.70
N SER A 197 11.19 -28.05 -19.58
CA SER A 197 11.05 -28.43 -21.00
C SER A 197 12.37 -28.37 -21.79
N ILE A 198 13.35 -27.57 -21.34
CA ILE A 198 14.66 -27.41 -21.98
C ILE A 198 15.38 -28.76 -22.12
N ALA A 199 15.31 -29.60 -21.08
CA ALA A 199 15.91 -30.93 -21.11
C ALA A 199 15.29 -31.75 -22.25
N PRO A 200 16.06 -32.51 -23.03
CA PRO A 200 15.51 -33.31 -24.12
C PRO A 200 14.57 -34.40 -23.58
N SER A 201 13.49 -34.62 -24.32
CA SER A 201 12.47 -35.62 -24.03
C SER A 201 13.05 -37.04 -23.98
N SER A 202 12.81 -37.82 -22.91
CA SER A 202 13.21 -39.25 -22.82
C SER A 202 12.11 -40.15 -22.24
N VAL A 203 12.03 -41.41 -22.68
CA VAL A 203 11.14 -42.42 -22.07
C VAL A 203 11.58 -42.76 -20.65
N LYS A 204 12.88 -42.76 -20.37
CA LYS A 204 13.44 -43.12 -19.05
C LYS A 204 13.15 -42.09 -17.95
N GLY A 205 12.78 -40.87 -18.32
CA GLY A 205 12.57 -39.76 -17.38
C GLY A 205 11.14 -39.22 -17.39
N HIS A 206 10.42 -39.36 -16.27
CA HIS A 206 9.05 -38.87 -16.13
C HIS A 206 8.95 -37.42 -15.61
N ARG A 207 9.98 -36.96 -14.88
CA ARG A 207 9.95 -35.65 -14.18
C ARG A 207 9.73 -34.46 -15.11
N LYS A 208 10.35 -34.46 -16.30
CA LYS A 208 10.16 -33.39 -17.31
C LYS A 208 8.68 -33.24 -17.65
N THR A 209 8.07 -34.33 -18.11
CA THR A 209 6.69 -34.32 -18.62
C THR A 209 5.69 -33.97 -17.53
N ILE A 210 5.86 -34.53 -16.32
CA ILE A 210 4.99 -34.23 -15.17
C ILE A 210 5.08 -32.74 -14.80
N VAL A 211 6.28 -32.24 -14.51
CA VAL A 211 6.44 -30.86 -14.02
C VAL A 211 6.06 -29.84 -15.09
N SER A 212 6.44 -30.06 -16.35
CA SER A 212 6.10 -29.12 -17.43
C SER A 212 4.60 -29.06 -17.68
N THR A 213 3.93 -30.22 -17.76
CA THR A 213 2.48 -30.29 -17.99
C THR A 213 1.69 -29.70 -16.83
N VAL A 214 2.05 -30.05 -15.59
CA VAL A 214 1.38 -29.52 -14.40
C VAL A 214 1.57 -28.01 -14.31
N MET A 215 2.76 -27.48 -14.53
CA MET A 215 3.01 -26.03 -14.42
C MET A 215 2.35 -25.21 -15.54
N PHE A 216 2.34 -25.71 -16.78
CA PHE A 216 1.57 -25.07 -17.86
C PHE A 216 0.06 -25.09 -17.54
N ALA A 217 -0.46 -26.22 -17.04
CA ALA A 217 -1.86 -26.32 -16.63
C ALA A 217 -2.20 -25.39 -15.45
N THR A 218 -1.36 -25.32 -14.41
CA THR A 218 -1.55 -24.40 -13.28
C THR A 218 -1.63 -22.95 -13.76
N GLY A 219 -0.73 -22.55 -14.68
CA GLY A 219 -0.74 -21.21 -15.27
C GLY A 219 -2.01 -20.91 -16.06
N ALA A 220 -2.51 -21.90 -16.80
CA ALA A 220 -3.72 -21.76 -17.62
C ALA A 220 -5.02 -21.75 -16.78
N VAL A 221 -5.10 -22.60 -15.75
CA VAL A 221 -6.32 -22.78 -14.95
C VAL A 221 -6.46 -21.70 -13.87
N VAL A 222 -5.38 -21.39 -13.15
CA VAL A 222 -5.41 -20.41 -12.04
C VAL A 222 -5.09 -18.99 -12.53
N GLY A 223 -4.18 -18.89 -13.51
CA GLY A 223 -3.77 -17.61 -14.08
C GLY A 223 -4.62 -17.24 -15.29
N TRP A 224 -4.08 -17.50 -16.48
CA TRP A 224 -4.66 -17.05 -17.73
C TRP A 224 -4.67 -18.17 -18.78
N PRO A 225 -5.86 -18.65 -19.22
CA PRO A 225 -5.96 -19.87 -20.02
C PRO A 225 -5.27 -19.80 -21.37
N PHE A 226 -5.19 -18.61 -21.98
CA PHE A 226 -4.56 -18.40 -23.28
C PHE A 226 -3.06 -18.70 -23.25
N ALA A 227 -2.39 -18.52 -22.09
CA ALA A 227 -0.96 -18.81 -21.93
C ALA A 227 -0.61 -20.29 -22.22
N LEU A 228 -1.59 -21.19 -22.22
CA LEU A 228 -1.42 -22.59 -22.60
C LEU A 228 -0.85 -22.76 -24.02
N ALA A 229 -1.02 -21.77 -24.91
CA ALA A 229 -0.41 -21.79 -26.24
C ALA A 229 1.13 -21.90 -26.18
N LEU A 230 1.78 -21.39 -25.13
CA LEU A 230 3.23 -21.53 -24.92
C LEU A 230 3.67 -22.99 -24.75
N ALA A 231 2.76 -23.89 -24.37
CA ALA A 231 3.05 -25.32 -24.23
C ALA A 231 3.10 -26.07 -25.57
N ILE A 232 2.62 -25.48 -26.68
CA ILE A 232 2.51 -26.16 -27.98
C ILE A 232 3.86 -26.75 -28.45
N PRO A 233 5.00 -26.03 -28.43
CA PRO A 233 6.28 -26.61 -28.83
C PRO A 233 6.74 -27.75 -27.91
N PHE A 234 6.42 -27.69 -26.61
CA PHE A 234 6.72 -28.76 -25.66
C PHE A 234 5.87 -30.02 -25.94
N VAL A 235 4.56 -29.85 -26.15
CA VAL A 235 3.65 -30.95 -26.51
C VAL A 235 4.08 -31.59 -27.82
N PHE A 236 4.43 -30.79 -28.82
CA PHE A 236 4.93 -31.28 -30.09
C PHE A 236 6.22 -32.10 -29.93
N GLU A 237 7.17 -31.64 -29.11
CA GLU A 237 8.38 -32.43 -28.83
C GLU A 237 8.04 -33.76 -28.13
N GLU A 238 7.21 -33.71 -27.10
CA GLU A 238 6.87 -34.87 -26.28
C GLU A 238 6.17 -35.97 -27.09
N LEU A 239 5.35 -35.58 -28.07
CA LEU A 239 4.59 -36.50 -28.90
C LEU A 239 5.34 -36.97 -30.15
N PHE A 240 6.14 -36.12 -30.80
CA PHE A 240 6.61 -36.40 -32.17
C PHE A 240 8.14 -36.42 -32.34
N VAL A 241 8.92 -36.01 -31.33
CA VAL A 241 10.37 -35.83 -31.46
C VAL A 241 11.11 -36.83 -30.57
N PHE A 242 12.07 -37.58 -31.14
CA PHE A 242 12.82 -38.61 -30.41
C PHE A 242 13.55 -38.08 -29.16
N GLY A 243 13.93 -36.80 -29.16
CA GLY A 243 14.56 -36.15 -28.02
C GLY A 243 15.93 -36.74 -27.73
N ALA A 244 16.09 -37.29 -26.53
CA ALA A 244 17.30 -37.99 -26.09
C ALA A 244 17.26 -39.51 -26.30
N ASP A 245 16.15 -40.06 -26.78
CA ASP A 245 16.04 -41.49 -27.04
C ASP A 245 16.55 -41.83 -28.44
N THR A 246 17.21 -42.98 -28.56
CA THR A 246 17.54 -43.65 -29.82
C THR A 246 16.50 -44.74 -30.06
N VAL A 247 15.67 -44.62 -31.09
CA VAL A 247 14.53 -45.53 -31.29
C VAL A 247 14.69 -46.31 -32.60
N PRO A 248 14.93 -47.63 -32.51
CA PRO A 248 14.89 -48.52 -33.67
C PRO A 248 13.53 -48.50 -34.36
N SER A 249 13.52 -48.60 -35.69
CA SER A 249 12.27 -48.56 -36.49
C SER A 249 11.23 -49.59 -36.04
N ALA A 250 11.65 -50.76 -35.54
CA ALA A 250 10.76 -51.82 -35.07
C ALA A 250 10.00 -51.50 -33.76
N SER A 251 10.55 -50.64 -32.88
CA SER A 251 9.94 -50.32 -31.58
C SER A 251 9.23 -48.97 -31.56
N TYR A 252 9.15 -48.28 -32.71
CA TYR A 252 8.53 -46.97 -32.86
C TYR A 252 7.08 -46.93 -32.35
N GLY A 253 6.27 -47.94 -32.69
CA GLY A 253 4.88 -48.05 -32.25
C GLY A 253 4.71 -48.16 -30.73
N HIS A 254 5.61 -48.89 -30.06
CA HIS A 254 5.61 -48.97 -28.59
C HIS A 254 6.09 -47.65 -27.96
N TRP A 255 7.14 -47.04 -28.53
CA TRP A 255 7.68 -45.76 -28.05
C TRP A 255 6.65 -44.63 -28.12
N ILE A 256 5.98 -44.46 -29.27
CA ILE A 256 4.97 -43.42 -29.47
C ILE A 256 3.77 -43.63 -28.53
N SER A 257 3.26 -44.86 -28.42
CA SER A 257 2.17 -45.22 -27.51
C SER A 257 2.52 -44.92 -26.05
N THR A 258 3.74 -45.24 -25.62
CA THR A 258 4.21 -44.95 -24.25
C THR A 258 4.26 -43.45 -23.98
N ARG A 259 4.75 -42.64 -24.94
CA ARG A 259 4.80 -41.17 -24.83
C ARG A 259 3.41 -40.55 -24.75
N TRP A 260 2.49 -41.00 -25.60
CA TRP A 260 1.11 -40.53 -25.62
C TRP A 260 0.37 -40.87 -24.33
N LYS A 261 0.44 -42.13 -23.87
CA LYS A 261 -0.13 -42.55 -22.59
C LYS A 261 0.43 -41.73 -21.43
N ARG A 262 1.72 -41.43 -21.46
CA ARG A 262 2.36 -40.58 -20.44
C ARG A 262 1.83 -39.15 -20.47
N LEU A 263 1.86 -38.49 -21.62
CA LEU A 263 1.39 -37.10 -21.71
C LEU A 263 -0.09 -37.00 -21.34
N PHE A 264 -0.93 -37.90 -21.86
CA PHE A 264 -2.34 -37.97 -21.53
C PHE A 264 -2.56 -38.23 -20.03
N GLY A 265 -1.87 -39.22 -19.46
CA GLY A 265 -1.94 -39.51 -18.02
C GLY A 265 -1.51 -38.32 -17.16
N THR A 266 -0.46 -37.58 -17.56
CA THR A 266 -0.07 -36.34 -16.87
C THR A 266 -1.06 -35.20 -17.08
N GLY A 267 -1.73 -35.15 -18.25
CA GLY A 267 -2.80 -34.19 -18.53
C GLY A 267 -4.02 -34.44 -17.64
N VAL A 268 -4.41 -35.70 -17.46
CA VAL A 268 -5.46 -36.10 -16.52
C VAL A 268 -5.06 -35.72 -15.09
N LEU A 269 -3.83 -36.00 -14.68
CA LEU A 269 -3.33 -35.57 -13.36
C LEU A 269 -3.41 -34.04 -13.19
N ALA A 270 -3.00 -33.28 -14.21
CA ALA A 270 -3.06 -31.82 -14.18
C ALA A 270 -4.50 -31.29 -14.19
N SER A 271 -5.46 -32.01 -14.79
CA SER A 271 -6.87 -31.63 -14.81
C SER A 271 -7.50 -31.58 -13.41
N PHE A 272 -6.94 -32.30 -12.43
CA PHE A 272 -7.40 -32.22 -11.03
C PHE A 272 -7.25 -30.82 -10.42
N ILE A 273 -6.43 -29.93 -11.00
CA ILE A 273 -6.34 -28.52 -10.59
C ILE A 273 -7.68 -27.78 -10.80
N PHE A 274 -8.49 -28.20 -11.77
CA PHE A 274 -9.82 -27.60 -11.97
C PHE A 274 -10.74 -27.82 -10.77
N ILE A 275 -10.60 -28.92 -10.03
CA ILE A 275 -11.50 -29.24 -8.91
C ILE A 275 -11.48 -28.14 -7.84
N PRO A 276 -10.34 -27.80 -7.20
CA PRO A 276 -10.33 -26.76 -6.19
C PRO A 276 -10.66 -25.37 -6.76
N VAL A 277 -10.22 -25.05 -7.98
CA VAL A 277 -10.48 -23.74 -8.60
C VAL A 277 -11.97 -23.54 -8.87
N VAL A 278 -12.60 -24.50 -9.54
CA VAL A 278 -14.04 -24.44 -9.83
C VAL A 278 -14.85 -24.51 -8.53
N ALA A 279 -14.42 -25.30 -7.54
CA ALA A 279 -15.11 -25.37 -6.26
C ALA A 279 -15.10 -24.02 -5.51
N ILE A 280 -13.93 -23.39 -5.38
CA ILE A 280 -13.78 -22.10 -4.69
C ILE A 280 -14.52 -21.00 -5.46
N ASP A 281 -14.34 -20.91 -6.78
CA ASP A 281 -15.00 -19.90 -7.60
C ASP A 281 -16.53 -20.07 -7.57
N SER A 282 -17.02 -21.31 -7.67
CA SER A 282 -18.46 -21.58 -7.59
C SER A 282 -19.04 -21.22 -6.22
N PHE A 283 -18.27 -21.46 -5.16
CA PHE A 283 -18.68 -21.11 -3.81
C PHE A 283 -18.66 -19.60 -3.56
N ALA A 284 -17.71 -18.88 -4.15
CA ALA A 284 -17.65 -17.42 -4.13
C ALA A 284 -18.81 -16.77 -4.89
N TYR A 285 -19.11 -17.27 -6.09
CA TYR A 285 -20.19 -16.74 -6.94
C TYR A 285 -21.59 -17.24 -6.55
N GLY A 286 -21.68 -18.30 -5.74
CA GLY A 286 -22.95 -18.91 -5.35
C GLY A 286 -23.63 -19.71 -6.47
N LYS A 287 -22.91 -20.00 -7.56
CA LYS A 287 -23.38 -20.79 -8.70
C LYS A 287 -22.22 -21.57 -9.31
N LEU A 288 -22.48 -22.72 -9.93
CA LEU A 288 -21.45 -23.47 -10.65
C LEU A 288 -20.82 -22.59 -11.74
N SER A 289 -19.54 -22.25 -11.56
CA SER A 289 -18.83 -21.29 -12.40
C SER A 289 -17.47 -21.84 -12.79
N VAL A 290 -17.30 -22.13 -14.07
CA VAL A 290 -16.01 -22.51 -14.66
C VAL A 290 -15.38 -21.26 -15.25
N VAL A 291 -14.73 -20.47 -14.40
CA VAL A 291 -14.18 -19.15 -14.78
C VAL A 291 -13.22 -19.21 -15.97
N PRO A 292 -12.26 -20.16 -16.05
CA PRO A 292 -11.36 -20.27 -17.21
C PRO A 292 -12.10 -20.56 -18.52
N TRP A 293 -13.27 -21.19 -18.48
CA TRP A 293 -14.12 -21.39 -19.65
C TRP A 293 -14.91 -20.13 -19.98
N ASN A 294 -15.47 -19.44 -18.97
CA ASN A 294 -16.24 -18.21 -19.18
C ASN A 294 -15.41 -17.12 -19.86
N ILE A 295 -14.14 -16.94 -19.47
CA ILE A 295 -13.25 -15.96 -20.10
C ILE A 295 -12.91 -16.31 -21.56
N VAL A 296 -12.75 -17.60 -21.87
CA VAL A 296 -12.52 -18.08 -23.24
C VAL A 296 -13.79 -17.89 -24.08
N ARG A 297 -14.95 -18.24 -23.53
CA ARG A 297 -16.26 -18.04 -24.16
C ARG A 297 -16.51 -16.57 -24.48
N TYR A 298 -16.22 -15.69 -23.55
CA TYR A 298 -16.39 -14.25 -23.73
C TYR A 298 -15.46 -13.69 -24.82
N ASN A 299 -14.16 -13.97 -24.73
CA ASN A 299 -13.18 -13.33 -25.63
C ASN A 299 -13.11 -13.93 -27.04
N ILE A 300 -13.39 -15.23 -27.21
CA ILE A 300 -13.27 -15.90 -28.51
C ILE A 300 -14.63 -16.09 -29.19
N PHE A 301 -15.65 -16.45 -28.43
CA PHE A 301 -16.92 -16.95 -28.97
C PHE A 301 -18.08 -15.96 -28.86
N SER A 302 -17.81 -14.71 -28.48
CA SER A 302 -18.83 -13.66 -28.40
C SER A 302 -18.50 -12.49 -29.31
N ASP A 303 -19.54 -11.83 -29.84
CA ASP A 303 -19.40 -10.60 -30.64
C ASP A 303 -18.99 -9.38 -29.79
N ARG A 304 -18.87 -9.55 -28.46
CA ARG A 304 -18.53 -8.53 -27.46
C ARG A 304 -17.06 -8.66 -27.03
N GLY A 305 -16.19 -8.86 -28.01
CA GLY A 305 -14.77 -9.14 -27.79
C GLY A 305 -13.98 -7.96 -27.20
N PRO A 306 -12.68 -8.17 -26.94
CA PRO A 306 -11.80 -7.20 -26.27
C PRO A 306 -11.61 -5.89 -27.04
N ASN A 307 -11.99 -5.86 -28.33
CA ASN A 307 -11.96 -4.67 -29.18
C ASN A 307 -12.80 -3.50 -28.65
N LEU A 308 -13.75 -3.77 -27.75
CA LEU A 308 -14.55 -2.75 -27.07
C LEU A 308 -13.69 -1.71 -26.31
N TYR A 309 -12.49 -2.12 -25.88
CA TYR A 309 -11.56 -1.28 -25.11
C TYR A 309 -10.50 -0.60 -25.99
N GLY A 310 -10.68 -0.62 -27.31
CA GLY A 310 -9.78 -0.02 -28.28
C GLY A 310 -8.88 -1.03 -29.00
N THR A 311 -8.33 -0.59 -30.12
CA THR A 311 -7.44 -1.38 -30.98
C THR A 311 -6.13 -0.66 -31.19
N GLU A 312 -5.04 -1.41 -31.27
CA GLU A 312 -3.69 -0.87 -31.41
C GLU A 312 -3.06 -1.27 -32.75
N PRO A 313 -2.15 -0.47 -33.34
CA PRO A 313 -1.53 -0.78 -34.61
C PRO A 313 -0.61 -2.01 -34.54
N TRP A 314 -0.23 -2.55 -35.71
CA TRP A 314 0.58 -3.77 -35.81
C TRP A 314 1.95 -3.67 -35.15
N ASN A 315 2.52 -2.46 -35.07
CA ASN A 315 3.85 -2.19 -34.51
C ASN A 315 3.85 -2.05 -32.98
N PHE A 316 2.68 -2.10 -32.33
CA PHE A 316 2.53 -1.92 -30.88
C PHE A 316 3.47 -2.81 -30.07
N TYR A 317 3.45 -4.13 -30.31
CA TYR A 317 4.29 -5.06 -29.54
C TYR A 317 5.78 -4.88 -29.83
N ILE A 318 6.17 -4.49 -31.04
CA ILE A 318 7.57 -4.22 -31.36
C ILE A 318 8.07 -3.03 -30.54
N LEU A 319 7.31 -1.93 -30.52
CA LEU A 319 7.65 -0.73 -29.75
C LEU A 319 7.64 -1.01 -28.24
N ASN A 320 6.61 -1.69 -27.75
CA ASN A 320 6.50 -2.08 -26.35
C ASN A 320 7.70 -2.93 -25.90
N LEU A 321 8.06 -3.97 -26.67
CA LEU A 321 9.19 -4.82 -26.35
C LEU A 321 10.53 -4.07 -26.49
N LEU A 322 10.68 -3.15 -27.43
CA LEU A 322 11.87 -2.30 -27.52
C LEU A 322 12.02 -1.39 -26.30
N LEU A 323 10.94 -0.85 -25.75
CA LEU A 323 10.98 -0.06 -24.52
C LEU A 323 11.36 -0.91 -23.30
N ASN A 324 10.83 -2.12 -23.21
CA ASN A 324 11.00 -3.00 -22.05
C ASN A 324 12.30 -3.82 -22.05
N PHE A 325 12.77 -4.22 -23.23
CA PHE A 325 13.90 -5.13 -23.42
C PHE A 325 14.97 -4.59 -24.38
N ASN A 326 14.81 -3.38 -24.92
CA ASN A 326 15.84 -2.63 -25.68
C ASN A 326 16.56 -3.48 -26.74
N VAL A 327 17.89 -3.64 -26.61
CA VAL A 327 18.72 -4.40 -27.55
C VAL A 327 18.43 -5.90 -27.50
N LEU A 328 17.79 -6.42 -26.45
CA LEU A 328 17.44 -7.83 -26.36
C LEU A 328 16.29 -8.19 -27.29
N THR A 329 15.37 -7.27 -27.58
CA THR A 329 14.24 -7.51 -28.51
C THR A 329 14.71 -7.91 -29.91
N PRO A 330 15.57 -7.14 -30.61
CA PRO A 330 16.09 -7.58 -31.90
C PRO A 330 16.91 -8.86 -31.78
N PHE A 331 17.69 -9.07 -30.71
CA PHE A 331 18.37 -10.35 -30.52
C PHE A 331 17.38 -11.51 -30.34
N ALA A 332 16.26 -11.33 -29.65
CA ALA A 332 15.26 -12.35 -29.44
C ALA A 332 14.55 -12.74 -30.75
N LEU A 333 14.26 -11.77 -31.62
CA LEU A 333 13.68 -11.96 -32.95
C LEU A 333 14.65 -12.58 -33.96
N LEU A 334 15.96 -12.37 -33.76
CA LEU A 334 17.01 -12.96 -34.60
C LEU A 334 17.38 -14.39 -34.20
N SER A 335 16.80 -14.97 -33.15
CA SER A 335 17.26 -16.26 -32.62
C SER A 335 17.05 -17.45 -33.56
N LEU A 336 15.91 -17.54 -34.27
CA LEU A 336 15.66 -18.58 -35.27
C LEU A 336 16.45 -18.34 -36.57
N PRO A 337 16.49 -17.11 -37.14
CA PRO A 337 17.40 -16.78 -38.23
C PRO A 337 18.87 -17.08 -37.90
N ALA A 338 19.33 -16.75 -36.70
CA ALA A 338 20.69 -17.04 -36.25
C ALA A 338 20.92 -18.55 -36.12
N LEU A 339 19.94 -19.32 -35.67
CA LEU A 339 20.06 -20.77 -35.67
C LEU A 339 20.24 -21.34 -37.09
N ALA A 340 19.50 -20.81 -38.07
CA ALA A 340 19.62 -21.20 -39.48
C ALA A 340 20.98 -20.82 -40.08
N ILE A 341 21.49 -19.61 -39.81
CA ILE A 341 22.84 -19.19 -40.25
C ILE A 341 23.92 -20.08 -39.61
N THR A 342 23.77 -20.41 -38.32
CA THR A 342 24.72 -21.29 -37.61
C THR A 342 24.75 -22.69 -38.22
N TYR A 343 23.61 -23.19 -38.70
CA TYR A 343 23.54 -24.48 -39.38
C TYR A 343 24.43 -24.52 -40.64
N GLY A 344 24.51 -23.41 -41.38
CA GLY A 344 25.35 -23.29 -42.58
C GLY A 344 26.83 -23.00 -42.28
N ILE A 345 27.12 -22.10 -41.33
CA ILE A 345 28.47 -21.54 -41.14
C ILE A 345 29.26 -22.24 -40.02
N ASP A 346 28.59 -22.66 -38.94
CA ASP A 346 29.23 -23.20 -37.74
C ASP A 346 28.48 -24.37 -37.11
N ARG A 347 28.27 -25.40 -37.93
CA ARG A 347 27.45 -26.57 -37.57
C ARG A 347 27.98 -27.34 -36.35
N LYS A 348 29.30 -27.33 -36.12
CA LYS A 348 29.95 -28.06 -35.00
C LYS A 348 29.59 -27.50 -33.63
N ARG A 349 29.03 -26.29 -33.54
CA ARG A 349 28.68 -25.64 -32.27
C ARG A 349 27.53 -26.31 -31.52
N LEU A 350 26.64 -27.02 -32.21
CA LEU A 350 25.57 -27.80 -31.57
C LEU A 350 25.92 -29.31 -31.49
N GLY A 351 27.19 -29.67 -31.74
CA GLY A 351 27.65 -31.05 -31.80
C GLY A 351 27.70 -31.63 -33.23
N SER A 352 28.28 -32.83 -33.35
CA SER A 352 28.36 -33.57 -34.60
C SER A 352 26.97 -34.07 -35.05
N VAL A 353 26.78 -34.15 -36.37
CA VAL A 353 25.66 -34.70 -37.15
C VAL A 353 24.85 -35.79 -36.41
N LYS A 354 23.53 -35.85 -36.67
CA LYS A 354 22.66 -37.02 -36.40
C LYS A 354 23.49 -38.30 -36.54
N ARG A 355 23.78 -39.04 -35.46
CA ARG A 355 24.56 -40.29 -35.58
C ARG A 355 23.77 -41.36 -36.33
N SER A 356 22.45 -41.26 -36.31
CA SER A 356 21.50 -42.13 -37.03
C SER A 356 20.25 -41.36 -37.45
N LYS A 357 19.45 -41.91 -38.39
CA LYS A 357 18.07 -41.43 -38.68
C LYS A 357 17.16 -41.51 -37.43
N GLU A 358 17.57 -42.31 -36.45
CA GLU A 358 16.86 -42.63 -35.22
C GLU A 358 17.13 -41.65 -34.05
N GLU A 359 17.86 -40.56 -34.30
CA GLU A 359 18.14 -39.51 -33.33
C GLU A 359 17.58 -38.14 -33.76
N SER A 360 17.20 -37.33 -32.76
CA SER A 360 16.80 -35.94 -33.01
C SER A 360 18.02 -35.05 -33.27
N SER A 361 17.88 -34.13 -34.23
CA SER A 361 18.93 -33.14 -34.44
C SER A 361 18.97 -32.13 -33.30
N PRO A 362 20.16 -31.79 -32.76
CA PRO A 362 20.32 -30.71 -31.78
C PRO A 362 19.75 -29.36 -32.26
N PHE A 363 19.76 -29.10 -33.58
CA PHE A 363 19.15 -27.91 -34.19
C PHE A 363 17.63 -27.91 -34.05
N THR A 364 16.98 -29.06 -34.32
CA THR A 364 15.52 -29.21 -34.16
C THR A 364 15.13 -29.04 -32.69
N LEU A 365 15.92 -29.62 -31.77
CA LEU A 365 15.68 -29.45 -30.34
C LEU A 365 15.78 -27.97 -29.95
N LEU A 366 16.89 -27.29 -30.26
CA LEU A 366 17.05 -25.87 -29.92
C LEU A 366 15.96 -24.99 -30.57
N GLY A 367 15.59 -25.26 -31.83
CA GLY A 367 14.49 -24.56 -32.51
C GLY A 367 13.17 -24.66 -31.75
N LEU A 368 12.82 -25.84 -31.22
CA LEU A 368 11.62 -26.02 -30.41
C LEU A 368 11.67 -25.26 -29.07
N ARG A 369 12.86 -24.97 -28.53
CA ARG A 369 12.99 -24.14 -27.30
C ARG A 369 12.90 -22.65 -27.61
N LEU A 370 13.27 -22.24 -28.83
CA LEU A 370 13.14 -20.84 -29.28
C LEU A 370 11.72 -20.49 -29.74
N ALA A 371 10.97 -21.48 -30.22
CA ALA A 371 9.64 -21.33 -30.82
C ALA A 371 8.56 -20.69 -29.92
N PRO A 372 8.47 -20.94 -28.59
CA PRO A 372 7.37 -20.43 -27.77
C PRO A 372 7.20 -18.90 -27.85
N PHE A 373 8.30 -18.15 -27.86
CA PHE A 373 8.26 -16.69 -27.97
C PHE A 373 7.69 -16.23 -29.32
N TYR A 374 8.11 -16.85 -30.44
CA TYR A 374 7.60 -16.49 -31.76
C TYR A 374 6.14 -16.86 -31.93
N LEU A 375 5.74 -18.02 -31.42
CA LEU A 375 4.35 -18.46 -31.44
C LEU A 375 3.47 -17.47 -30.69
N TRP A 376 3.86 -17.12 -29.47
CA TRP A 376 3.15 -16.18 -28.62
C TRP A 376 3.04 -14.79 -29.25
N LEU A 377 4.18 -14.25 -29.71
CA LEU A 377 4.23 -12.95 -30.38
C LEU A 377 3.36 -12.93 -31.64
N SER A 378 3.35 -14.02 -32.42
CA SER A 378 2.54 -14.12 -33.64
C SER A 378 1.05 -14.19 -33.36
N ILE A 379 0.64 -14.92 -32.31
CA ILE A 379 -0.76 -15.03 -31.90
C ILE A 379 -1.26 -13.65 -31.44
N LEU A 380 -0.54 -12.99 -30.54
CA LEU A 380 -0.97 -11.69 -30.00
C LEU A 380 -0.86 -10.55 -31.02
N SER A 381 0.14 -10.55 -31.90
CA SER A 381 0.25 -9.50 -32.94
C SER A 381 -0.87 -9.55 -33.97
N LYS A 382 -1.52 -10.72 -34.14
CA LYS A 382 -2.71 -10.89 -34.99
C LYS A 382 -3.99 -10.40 -34.32
N GLN A 383 -4.02 -10.22 -33.01
CA GLN A 383 -5.17 -9.66 -32.32
C GLN A 383 -5.23 -8.15 -32.54
N GLU A 384 -6.43 -7.61 -32.74
CA GLU A 384 -6.65 -6.18 -32.94
C GLU A 384 -6.41 -5.41 -31.63
N HIS A 385 -7.05 -5.85 -30.56
CA HIS A 385 -6.79 -5.37 -29.21
C HIS A 385 -5.45 -5.89 -28.66
N LYS A 386 -4.63 -4.99 -28.12
CA LYS A 386 -3.29 -5.30 -27.62
C LYS A 386 -3.02 -4.54 -26.33
N GLU A 387 -2.46 -5.26 -25.36
CA GLU A 387 -2.01 -4.69 -24.09
C GLU A 387 -0.63 -5.23 -23.73
N GLU A 388 0.16 -4.43 -23.02
CA GLU A 388 1.52 -4.80 -22.60
C GLU A 388 1.55 -6.09 -21.78
N ARG A 389 0.64 -6.22 -20.80
CA ARG A 389 0.57 -7.35 -19.88
C ARG A 389 0.32 -8.70 -20.54
N PHE A 390 -0.24 -8.74 -21.75
CA PHE A 390 -0.44 -9.98 -22.51
C PHE A 390 0.89 -10.61 -22.90
N MET A 391 1.98 -9.84 -22.97
CA MET A 391 3.31 -10.36 -23.28
C MET A 391 4.06 -10.91 -22.07
N PHE A 392 3.60 -10.65 -20.83
CA PHE A 392 4.30 -11.08 -19.61
C PHE A 392 4.63 -12.58 -19.60
N PRO A 393 3.72 -13.50 -19.98
CA PRO A 393 4.03 -14.94 -19.99
C PRO A 393 5.24 -15.34 -20.82
N ALA A 394 5.59 -14.55 -21.84
CA ALA A 394 6.69 -14.83 -22.78
C ALA A 394 7.98 -14.06 -22.49
N TYR A 395 8.01 -13.13 -21.53
CA TYR A 395 9.20 -12.33 -21.19
C TYR A 395 10.44 -13.18 -20.88
N PRO A 396 10.36 -14.27 -20.10
CA PRO A 396 11.52 -15.10 -19.81
C PRO A 396 12.03 -15.87 -21.04
N MET A 397 11.14 -16.25 -21.95
CA MET A 397 11.50 -16.86 -23.24
C MET A 397 12.13 -15.84 -24.20
N LEU A 398 11.71 -14.57 -24.16
CA LEU A 398 12.39 -13.47 -24.89
C LEU A 398 13.84 -13.34 -24.43
N CYS A 399 14.08 -13.27 -23.12
CA CYS A 399 15.43 -13.21 -22.55
C CYS A 399 16.26 -14.45 -22.92
N PHE A 400 15.65 -15.64 -22.94
CA PHE A 400 16.31 -16.86 -23.40
C PHE A 400 16.71 -16.77 -24.87
N ASN A 401 15.80 -16.36 -25.75
CA ASN A 401 16.07 -16.19 -27.17
C ASN A 401 17.21 -15.20 -27.42
N ALA A 402 17.21 -14.05 -26.73
CA ALA A 402 18.27 -13.06 -26.81
C ALA A 402 19.63 -13.63 -26.35
N ALA A 403 19.65 -14.37 -25.24
CA ALA A 403 20.87 -15.00 -24.72
C ALA A 403 21.48 -16.02 -25.70
N ILE A 404 20.64 -16.79 -26.40
CA ILE A 404 21.07 -17.72 -27.45
C ILE A 404 21.66 -16.95 -28.63
N THR A 405 20.99 -15.92 -29.13
CA THR A 405 21.49 -15.12 -30.27
C THR A 405 22.85 -14.49 -29.97
N VAL A 406 23.03 -13.90 -28.79
CA VAL A 406 24.32 -13.34 -28.36
C VAL A 406 25.42 -14.41 -28.34
N TYR A 407 25.09 -15.63 -27.90
CA TYR A 407 26.04 -16.75 -27.91
C TYR A 407 26.37 -17.22 -29.34
N LEU A 408 25.39 -17.29 -30.24
CA LEU A 408 25.60 -17.71 -31.63
C LEU A 408 26.43 -16.68 -32.41
N ILE A 409 26.13 -15.39 -32.29
CA ILE A 409 26.89 -14.31 -32.94
C ILE A 409 28.34 -14.30 -32.44
N ARG A 410 28.54 -14.42 -31.11
CA ARG A 410 29.87 -14.60 -30.54
C ARG A 410 30.61 -15.76 -31.22
N GLY A 411 29.89 -16.86 -31.45
CA GLY A 411 30.43 -18.02 -32.15
C GLY A 411 30.85 -17.74 -33.58
N TRP A 412 30.05 -16.98 -34.34
CA TRP A 412 30.42 -16.59 -35.70
C TRP A 412 31.65 -15.69 -35.73
N LEU A 413 31.77 -14.78 -34.76
CA LEU A 413 32.97 -13.97 -34.59
C LEU A 413 34.21 -14.85 -34.30
N GLU A 414 34.06 -15.88 -33.47
CA GLU A 414 35.12 -16.87 -33.21
C GLU A 414 35.52 -17.58 -34.52
N THR A 415 34.56 -18.11 -35.28
CA THR A 415 34.81 -18.82 -36.54
C THR A 415 35.44 -17.91 -37.60
N ALA A 416 34.94 -16.68 -37.75
CA ALA A 416 35.48 -15.71 -38.70
C ALA A 416 36.92 -15.32 -38.35
N PHE A 417 37.20 -15.06 -37.07
CA PHE A 417 38.54 -14.72 -36.61
C PHE A 417 39.53 -15.88 -36.82
N ILE A 418 39.11 -17.13 -36.57
CA ILE A 418 39.95 -18.31 -36.83
C ILE A 418 40.24 -18.44 -38.33
N LYS A 419 39.25 -18.22 -39.20
CA LYS A 419 39.44 -18.24 -40.66
C LYS A 419 40.42 -17.15 -41.12
N LEU A 420 40.30 -15.94 -40.58
CA LEU A 420 41.16 -14.80 -40.93
C LEU A 420 42.59 -14.96 -40.41
N THR A 421 42.77 -15.39 -39.16
CA THR A 421 44.09 -15.47 -38.51
C THR A 421 44.76 -16.84 -38.65
N LYS A 422 44.05 -17.83 -39.20
CA LYS A 422 44.46 -19.24 -39.32
C LYS A 422 44.95 -19.88 -38.01
N SER A 423 44.61 -19.29 -36.84
CA SER A 423 45.15 -19.72 -35.55
C SER A 423 44.06 -19.78 -34.46
N PRO A 424 43.66 -20.98 -34.01
CA PRO A 424 42.78 -21.15 -32.86
C PRO A 424 43.40 -20.62 -31.55
N TYR A 425 44.73 -20.64 -31.44
CA TYR A 425 45.45 -20.13 -30.28
C TYR A 425 45.26 -18.62 -30.14
N ARG A 426 45.47 -17.84 -31.21
CA ARG A 426 45.23 -16.39 -31.21
C ARG A 426 43.77 -16.06 -30.91
N ALA A 427 42.83 -16.82 -31.48
CA ALA A 427 41.40 -16.66 -31.20
C ALA A 427 41.06 -16.88 -29.71
N SER A 428 41.76 -17.79 -29.04
CA SER A 428 41.51 -18.02 -27.62
C SER A 428 41.97 -16.86 -26.74
N HIS A 429 43.04 -16.17 -27.10
CA HIS A 429 43.64 -15.09 -26.29
C HIS A 429 43.05 -13.70 -26.55
N THR A 430 42.27 -13.51 -27.62
CA THR A 430 41.68 -12.20 -27.92
C THR A 430 40.58 -11.81 -26.92
N SER A 431 40.51 -10.53 -26.59
CA SER A 431 39.43 -9.96 -25.76
C SER A 431 38.16 -9.68 -26.55
N ILE A 432 38.22 -9.62 -27.89
CA ILE A 432 37.13 -9.17 -28.79
C ILE A 432 35.81 -9.87 -28.48
N PHE A 433 35.79 -11.20 -28.38
CA PHE A 433 34.56 -11.96 -28.14
C PHE A 433 33.97 -11.71 -26.76
N ARG A 434 34.85 -11.54 -25.76
CA ARG A 434 34.43 -11.18 -24.40
C ARG A 434 33.83 -9.78 -24.42
N SER A 435 34.54 -8.82 -25.01
CA SER A 435 34.11 -7.42 -25.13
C SER A 435 32.76 -7.29 -25.83
N PHE A 436 32.55 -7.96 -26.96
CA PHE A 436 31.25 -7.99 -27.64
C PHE A 436 30.12 -8.46 -26.70
N THR A 437 30.29 -9.63 -26.07
CA THR A 437 29.22 -10.15 -25.21
C THR A 437 29.01 -9.34 -23.93
N SER A 438 30.07 -8.74 -23.36
CA SER A 438 29.92 -7.83 -22.22
C SER A 438 29.24 -6.53 -22.64
N SER A 439 29.56 -5.96 -23.80
CA SER A 439 28.93 -4.73 -24.30
C SER A 439 27.45 -4.94 -24.60
N ALA A 440 27.05 -6.06 -25.20
CA ALA A 440 25.65 -6.38 -25.46
C ALA A 440 24.82 -6.46 -24.16
N VAL A 441 25.34 -7.18 -23.15
CA VAL A 441 24.67 -7.32 -21.85
C VAL A 441 24.69 -6.00 -21.07
N LEU A 442 25.83 -5.30 -21.01
CA LEU A 442 25.96 -4.04 -20.30
C LEU A 442 25.09 -2.94 -20.90
N CYS A 443 25.03 -2.83 -22.23
CA CYS A 443 24.13 -1.90 -22.91
C CYS A 443 22.68 -2.16 -22.53
N SER A 444 22.25 -3.43 -22.52
CA SER A 444 20.90 -3.78 -22.09
C SER A 444 20.62 -3.41 -20.63
N ILE A 445 21.56 -3.66 -19.72
CA ILE A 445 21.44 -3.29 -18.30
C ILE A 445 21.30 -1.77 -18.17
N LEU A 446 22.18 -0.99 -18.78
CA LEU A 446 22.19 0.46 -18.67
C LEU A 446 20.90 1.08 -19.22
N LEU A 447 20.43 0.63 -20.39
CA LEU A 447 19.17 1.11 -20.98
C LEU A 447 17.96 0.71 -20.14
N SER A 448 17.95 -0.51 -19.59
CA SER A 448 16.84 -0.98 -18.75
C SER A 448 16.78 -0.24 -17.41
N VAL A 449 17.93 -0.04 -16.74
CA VAL A 449 17.99 0.73 -15.49
C VAL A 449 17.61 2.19 -15.74
N SER A 450 18.07 2.78 -16.84
CA SER A 450 17.65 4.12 -17.26
C SER A 450 16.13 4.21 -17.48
N ARG A 451 15.51 3.18 -18.09
CA ARG A 451 14.05 3.09 -18.25
C ARG A 451 13.33 2.93 -16.90
N ILE A 452 13.80 2.07 -16.01
CA ILE A 452 13.22 1.87 -14.67
C ILE A 452 13.25 3.18 -13.88
N LEU A 453 14.38 3.90 -13.93
CA LEU A 453 14.52 5.21 -13.29
C LEU A 453 13.60 6.25 -13.93
N ALA A 454 13.38 6.20 -15.25
CA ALA A 454 12.41 7.06 -15.92
C ALA A 454 10.99 6.80 -15.39
N LEU A 455 10.56 5.54 -15.36
CA LEU A 455 9.23 5.17 -14.87
C LEU A 455 8.99 5.65 -13.44
N TRP A 456 9.97 5.49 -12.55
CA TRP A 456 9.86 5.97 -11.18
C TRP A 456 9.87 7.50 -11.09
N ASN A 457 10.85 8.19 -11.70
CA ASN A 457 10.94 9.65 -11.58
C ASN A 457 9.77 10.39 -12.28
N TYR A 458 9.21 9.81 -13.33
CA TYR A 458 8.24 10.49 -14.21
C TYR A 458 6.79 10.20 -13.86
N TYR A 459 6.51 9.02 -13.27
CA TYR A 459 5.14 8.52 -13.12
C TYR A 459 4.79 8.02 -11.70
N HIS A 460 5.70 8.11 -10.72
CA HIS A 460 5.45 7.62 -9.34
C HIS A 460 4.59 8.57 -8.46
N ALA A 461 4.13 9.69 -9.02
CA ALA A 461 3.37 10.70 -8.26
C ALA A 461 2.12 10.14 -7.55
N PRO A 462 1.25 9.30 -8.16
CA PRO A 462 0.02 8.83 -7.51
C PRO A 462 0.28 8.07 -6.20
N MET A 463 1.25 7.15 -6.20
CA MET A 463 1.68 6.40 -5.01
C MET A 463 2.26 7.32 -3.92
N THR A 464 3.01 8.34 -4.34
CA THR A 464 3.63 9.32 -3.46
C THR A 464 2.59 10.24 -2.81
N LEU A 465 1.56 10.64 -3.56
CA LEU A 465 0.47 11.46 -3.06
C LEU A 465 -0.36 10.72 -2.01
N MET A 466 -0.68 9.45 -2.23
CA MET A 466 -1.39 8.65 -1.22
C MET A 466 -0.56 8.50 0.06
N TYR A 467 0.76 8.35 -0.06
CA TYR A 467 1.64 8.37 1.11
C TYR A 467 1.66 9.75 1.80
N ALA A 468 1.67 10.84 1.05
CA ALA A 468 1.64 12.19 1.62
C ALA A 468 0.30 12.48 2.34
N LEU A 469 -0.82 12.00 1.80
CA LEU A 469 -2.13 12.05 2.44
C LEU A 469 -2.09 11.36 3.80
N GLU A 470 -1.57 10.13 3.86
CA GLU A 470 -1.46 9.32 5.07
C GLU A 470 -0.44 9.87 6.09
N SER A 471 0.74 10.30 5.64
CA SER A 471 1.87 10.61 6.53
C SER A 471 2.04 12.08 6.89
N GLN A 472 1.43 13.00 6.13
CA GLN A 472 1.59 14.44 6.35
C GLN A 472 0.25 15.13 6.58
N GLU A 473 -0.67 15.03 5.61
CA GLU A 473 -1.92 15.80 5.62
C GLU A 473 -2.84 15.37 6.76
N ILE A 474 -3.12 14.07 6.88
CA ILE A 474 -4.02 13.56 7.91
C ILE A 474 -3.49 13.80 9.33
N PRO A 475 -2.20 13.53 9.66
CA PRO A 475 -1.66 13.92 10.94
C PRO A 475 -1.78 15.43 11.23
N THR A 476 -1.58 16.28 10.22
CA THR A 476 -1.77 17.74 10.38
C THR A 476 -3.23 18.06 10.70
N LEU A 477 -4.17 17.46 9.96
CA LEU A 477 -5.60 17.61 10.21
C LEU A 477 -6.01 17.12 11.61
N LEU A 478 -5.48 15.99 12.06
CA LEU A 478 -5.75 15.46 13.41
C LEU A 478 -5.15 16.36 14.50
N ASN A 479 -4.01 17.01 14.23
CA ASN A 479 -3.38 17.96 15.15
C ASN A 479 -4.23 19.23 15.27
N ASP A 480 -4.67 19.77 14.12
CA ASP A 480 -5.49 20.97 14.05
C ASP A 480 -6.87 20.75 14.69
N THR A 481 -7.45 19.56 14.50
CA THR A 481 -8.71 19.16 15.15
C THR A 481 -8.53 18.72 16.61
N GLY A 482 -7.30 18.68 17.13
CA GLY A 482 -7.02 18.26 18.50
C GLY A 482 -7.35 16.79 18.80
N LEU A 483 -7.59 15.98 17.76
CA LEU A 483 -7.86 14.55 17.83
C LEU A 483 -6.59 13.70 17.93
N LEU A 484 -5.40 14.30 17.69
CA LEU A 484 -4.14 13.62 17.99
C LEU A 484 -3.98 13.43 19.50
N PRO A 485 -3.79 12.18 19.98
CA PRO A 485 -3.45 11.97 21.37
C PRO A 485 -2.09 12.60 21.65
N THR A 486 -2.06 13.61 22.52
CA THR A 486 -0.79 14.14 23.04
C THR A 486 -0.09 13.02 23.82
N PRO A 487 1.14 12.62 23.45
CA PRO A 487 1.81 11.57 24.19
C PRO A 487 2.12 12.09 25.60
N LEU A 488 1.43 11.55 26.61
CA LEU A 488 1.83 11.75 28.01
C LEU A 488 3.21 11.11 28.18
N PRO A 489 4.24 11.85 28.66
CA PRO A 489 5.51 11.22 29.00
C PRO A 489 5.23 10.16 30.08
N PRO A 490 5.78 8.94 29.96
CA PRO A 490 5.67 7.96 31.03
C PRO A 490 6.28 8.54 32.31
N LEU A 491 5.51 8.56 33.39
CA LEU A 491 5.98 9.00 34.71
C LEU A 491 7.24 8.20 35.08
N GLY A 492 8.40 8.86 35.07
CA GLY A 492 9.68 8.29 35.53
C GLY A 492 10.65 7.78 34.45
N ALA A 493 10.43 8.05 33.16
CA ALA A 493 11.43 7.67 32.15
C ALA A 493 12.68 8.59 32.20
N PRO A 494 13.91 8.03 32.29
CA PRO A 494 15.13 8.81 32.24
C PRO A 494 15.28 9.49 30.87
N MET A 495 15.65 10.77 30.90
CA MET A 495 15.70 11.74 29.79
C MET A 495 16.63 11.38 28.62
N ASN A 496 17.25 10.19 28.63
CA ASN A 496 18.29 9.75 27.68
C ASN A 496 17.91 8.61 26.74
N LYS A 497 16.69 8.06 26.79
CA LYS A 497 16.22 7.20 25.69
C LYS A 497 15.67 8.11 24.59
N LYS A 498 16.25 8.04 23.39
CA LYS A 498 15.58 8.48 22.15
C LYS A 498 14.22 7.80 22.16
N VAL A 499 13.17 8.52 22.58
CA VAL A 499 11.80 8.07 22.46
C VAL A 499 11.57 7.97 20.96
N GLN A 500 11.59 6.74 20.45
CA GLN A 500 11.13 6.45 19.11
C GLN A 500 9.72 7.03 19.05
N GLN A 501 9.49 8.01 18.18
CA GLN A 501 8.19 8.67 18.10
C GLN A 501 7.12 7.58 17.99
N PRO A 502 6.16 7.54 18.93
CA PRO A 502 5.11 6.54 18.86
C PRO A 502 4.37 6.71 17.54
N ARG A 503 4.00 5.59 16.92
CA ARG A 503 3.21 5.57 15.69
C ARG A 503 1.91 6.33 15.94
N ILE A 504 1.59 7.27 15.05
CA ILE A 504 0.37 8.08 15.16
C ILE A 504 -0.83 7.17 14.91
N ASP A 505 -1.77 7.14 15.85
CA ASP A 505 -3.05 6.44 15.66
C ASP A 505 -3.95 7.26 14.75
N LEU A 506 -4.27 6.70 13.59
CA LEU A 506 -5.12 7.29 12.55
C LEU A 506 -6.59 6.92 12.73
N SER A 507 -6.95 6.10 13.73
CA SER A 507 -8.33 5.68 13.98
C SER A 507 -9.36 6.81 14.14
N PRO A 508 -9.02 7.98 14.77
CA PRO A 508 -9.96 9.09 14.94
C PRO A 508 -10.49 9.70 13.63
N ILE A 509 -9.85 9.45 12.49
CA ILE A 509 -10.28 9.98 11.18
C ILE A 509 -11.70 9.55 10.83
N LYS A 510 -12.15 8.40 11.31
CA LYS A 510 -13.52 7.91 11.06
C LYS A 510 -14.60 8.89 11.53
N GLU A 511 -14.29 9.73 12.53
CA GLU A 511 -15.22 10.75 13.02
C GLU A 511 -15.38 11.93 12.04
N LEU A 512 -14.44 12.10 11.12
CA LEU A 512 -14.39 13.22 10.16
C LEU A 512 -15.13 12.92 8.84
N ASP A 513 -15.50 11.67 8.56
CA ASP A 513 -16.22 11.23 7.34
C ASP A 513 -15.64 11.83 6.04
N LEU A 514 -14.30 11.78 5.91
CA LEU A 514 -13.58 12.41 4.80
C LEU A 514 -13.80 11.65 3.49
N THR A 515 -13.97 12.38 2.40
CA THR A 515 -14.13 11.83 1.04
C THR A 515 -13.00 12.28 0.12
N LEU A 516 -12.22 11.32 -0.38
CA LEU A 516 -11.23 11.48 -1.43
C LEU A 516 -11.87 11.20 -2.79
N CYS A 517 -11.96 12.22 -3.63
CA CYS A 517 -12.50 12.09 -4.98
C CYS A 517 -11.43 11.89 -6.04
N ILE A 518 -11.81 11.16 -7.09
CA ILE A 518 -10.99 10.89 -8.26
C ILE A 518 -11.82 11.18 -9.51
N GLY A 519 -11.30 12.00 -10.41
CA GLY A 519 -11.94 12.35 -11.67
C GLY A 519 -11.18 11.79 -12.86
N LYS A 520 -10.61 12.68 -13.68
CA LYS A 520 -9.92 12.35 -14.93
C LYS A 520 -8.71 11.40 -14.77
N GLU A 521 -8.14 11.27 -13.58
CA GLU A 521 -6.99 10.39 -13.29
C GLU A 521 -7.39 9.04 -12.65
N TRP A 522 -8.64 8.59 -12.79
CA TRP A 522 -9.14 7.34 -12.20
C TRP A 522 -8.29 6.10 -12.55
N TYR A 523 -7.72 6.05 -13.75
CA TYR A 523 -6.89 4.95 -14.23
C TYR A 523 -5.49 4.90 -13.59
N ARG A 524 -5.13 5.91 -12.77
CA ARG A 524 -3.89 5.97 -11.98
C ARG A 524 -4.14 5.81 -10.48
N PHE A 525 -5.38 5.54 -10.07
CA PHE A 525 -5.71 5.28 -8.68
C PHE A 525 -4.96 4.02 -8.19
N PRO A 526 -4.17 4.09 -7.11
CA PRO A 526 -3.36 2.95 -6.72
C PRO A 526 -4.08 1.95 -5.80
N GLY A 527 -5.37 2.15 -5.50
CA GLY A 527 -6.19 1.22 -4.72
C GLY A 527 -6.40 1.61 -3.25
N HIS A 528 -7.46 1.08 -2.64
CA HIS A 528 -7.86 1.35 -1.25
C HIS A 528 -6.85 0.88 -0.19
N TYR A 529 -5.92 -0.02 -0.54
CA TYR A 529 -4.85 -0.41 0.37
C TYR A 529 -3.88 0.74 0.71
N LEU A 530 -3.79 1.76 -0.15
CA LEU A 530 -2.92 2.92 0.07
C LEU A 530 -3.67 4.16 0.56
N VAL A 531 -4.99 4.08 0.66
CA VAL A 531 -5.82 5.10 1.28
C VAL A 531 -5.99 4.76 2.76
N PRO A 532 -5.88 5.69 3.71
CA PRO A 532 -6.09 5.40 5.13
C PRO A 532 -7.49 4.87 5.46
N THR A 533 -7.64 4.14 6.57
CA THR A 533 -8.96 3.65 7.00
C THR A 533 -9.80 4.82 7.52
N GLY A 534 -11.06 4.91 7.09
CA GLY A 534 -11.96 6.00 7.47
C GLY A 534 -12.05 7.15 6.46
N VAL A 535 -11.29 7.09 5.36
CA VAL A 535 -11.45 7.97 4.20
C VAL A 535 -12.22 7.21 3.12
N ASN A 536 -13.36 7.75 2.69
CA ASN A 536 -14.17 7.23 1.59
C ASN A 536 -13.53 7.63 0.26
N VAL A 537 -13.58 6.75 -0.75
CA VAL A 537 -13.07 7.04 -2.08
C VAL A 537 -14.22 7.04 -3.06
N GLU A 538 -14.39 8.12 -3.82
CA GLU A 538 -15.50 8.28 -4.75
C GLU A 538 -15.04 8.80 -6.11
N PHE A 539 -15.82 8.51 -7.15
CA PHE A 539 -15.58 9.07 -8.48
C PHE A 539 -16.41 10.33 -8.70
N ILE A 540 -15.82 11.33 -9.37
CA ILE A 540 -16.57 12.46 -9.93
C ILE A 540 -16.70 12.28 -11.43
N LYS A 541 -17.78 12.79 -12.02
CA LYS A 541 -17.97 12.72 -13.48
C LYS A 541 -16.84 13.49 -14.18
N SER A 542 -16.20 12.83 -15.14
CA SER A 542 -15.15 13.35 -16.02
C SER A 542 -15.58 13.14 -17.49
N GLU A 543 -14.76 13.50 -18.47
CA GLU A 543 -15.03 13.26 -19.91
C GLU A 543 -14.99 11.77 -20.27
N PHE A 544 -14.68 10.88 -19.32
CA PHE A 544 -14.80 9.44 -19.51
C PHE A 544 -16.27 9.00 -19.47
N ASP A 545 -16.74 8.44 -20.59
CA ASP A 545 -18.11 7.92 -20.78
C ASP A 545 -18.17 6.37 -20.73
N GLY A 546 -17.12 5.73 -20.21
CA GLY A 546 -17.10 4.29 -19.99
C GLY A 546 -17.63 3.89 -18.61
N LEU A 547 -17.76 2.59 -18.38
CA LEU A 547 -18.20 2.06 -17.09
C LEU A 547 -17.05 2.12 -16.06
N LEU A 548 -17.17 2.99 -15.06
CA LEU A 548 -16.30 2.94 -13.90
C LEU A 548 -16.70 1.81 -12.92
N PRO A 549 -15.76 1.32 -12.10
CA PRO A 549 -16.06 0.39 -11.01
C PRO A 549 -17.10 0.96 -10.04
N GLY A 550 -18.03 0.12 -9.58
CA GLY A 550 -18.99 0.49 -8.54
C GLY A 550 -18.53 0.00 -7.16
N HIS A 551 -19.14 0.43 -6.07
CA HIS A 551 -18.81 -0.12 -4.74
C HIS A 551 -19.39 -1.52 -4.54
N PHE A 552 -18.64 -2.40 -3.89
CA PHE A 552 -19.23 -3.61 -3.31
C PHE A 552 -20.30 -3.21 -2.29
N LYS A 553 -21.37 -4.01 -2.22
CA LYS A 553 -22.42 -3.79 -1.21
C LYS A 553 -21.82 -3.96 0.19
N GLU A 554 -21.94 -2.93 1.03
CA GLU A 554 -21.46 -2.98 2.41
C GLU A 554 -22.22 -4.04 3.21
N SER A 555 -21.48 -4.81 4.00
CA SER A 555 -22.02 -5.92 4.79
C SER A 555 -22.75 -5.39 6.03
N ALA A 556 -24.08 -5.45 6.02
CA ALA A 556 -24.90 -4.96 7.14
C ALA A 556 -24.90 -5.89 8.37
N ASN A 557 -24.35 -7.11 8.26
CA ASN A 557 -24.06 -8.03 9.37
C ASN A 557 -23.35 -9.25 8.77
N SER A 558 -22.20 -9.65 9.32
CA SER A 558 -21.54 -10.91 9.00
C SER A 558 -22.43 -12.08 9.43
N THR A 559 -23.36 -12.46 8.54
CA THR A 559 -24.13 -13.68 8.70
C THR A 559 -23.16 -14.86 8.79
N LEU A 560 -23.40 -15.72 9.77
CA LEU A 560 -22.56 -16.87 10.12
C LEU A 560 -22.69 -17.97 9.05
N GLY A 561 -22.33 -17.66 7.82
CA GLY A 561 -22.35 -18.55 6.66
C GLY A 561 -20.99 -19.17 6.39
N LEU A 562 -20.99 -20.27 5.63
CA LEU A 562 -19.78 -21.02 5.28
C LEU A 562 -18.81 -20.22 4.35
N TRP A 563 -19.28 -19.10 3.77
CA TRP A 563 -18.46 -18.13 3.03
C TRP A 563 -18.49 -16.76 3.74
N PRO A 564 -17.34 -16.14 4.04
CA PRO A 564 -17.28 -14.94 4.89
C PRO A 564 -17.76 -13.65 4.21
N ARG A 565 -17.98 -13.67 2.89
CA ARG A 565 -18.37 -12.49 2.09
C ARG A 565 -19.57 -12.81 1.19
N PRO A 566 -20.79 -13.03 1.72
CA PRO A 566 -21.95 -13.44 0.93
C PRO A 566 -22.31 -12.44 -0.18
N GLU A 567 -21.88 -11.19 -0.08
CA GLU A 567 -22.14 -10.15 -1.07
C GLU A 567 -21.40 -10.39 -2.39
N THR A 568 -20.37 -11.25 -2.43
CA THR A 568 -19.77 -11.72 -3.70
C THR A 568 -20.76 -12.49 -4.58
N ARG A 569 -21.91 -12.91 -4.02
CA ARG A 569 -23.01 -13.61 -4.71
C ARG A 569 -24.11 -12.66 -5.18
N TYR A 570 -24.04 -11.37 -4.83
CA TYR A 570 -25.00 -10.38 -5.26
C TYR A 570 -24.73 -9.93 -6.70
N ILE A 571 -25.78 -9.83 -7.52
CA ILE A 571 -25.69 -9.31 -8.88
C ILE A 571 -26.01 -7.81 -8.83
N PRO A 572 -25.02 -6.92 -9.04
CA PRO A 572 -25.28 -5.48 -9.12
C PRO A 572 -26.17 -5.14 -10.32
N LYS A 573 -27.13 -4.24 -10.11
CA LYS A 573 -28.06 -3.76 -11.15
C LYS A 573 -27.39 -2.76 -12.11
N ASN A 574 -26.41 -2.02 -11.60
CA ASN A 574 -25.80 -0.87 -12.25
C ASN A 574 -24.46 -1.26 -12.91
N MET A 575 -24.41 -2.44 -13.56
CA MET A 575 -23.21 -2.94 -14.23
C MET A 575 -23.56 -3.62 -15.56
N ASN A 576 -22.73 -3.38 -16.57
CA ASN A 576 -22.91 -3.90 -17.92
C ASN A 576 -21.58 -4.39 -18.54
N ASP A 577 -21.67 -5.32 -19.48
CA ASP A 577 -20.54 -5.90 -20.23
C ASP A 577 -20.24 -5.15 -21.54
N LEU A 578 -20.83 -3.96 -21.72
CA LEU A 578 -20.72 -3.15 -22.94
C LEU A 578 -19.95 -1.86 -22.69
N ASN A 579 -19.28 -1.73 -21.55
CA ASN A 579 -18.55 -0.53 -21.13
C ASN A 579 -19.38 0.76 -21.25
N ARG A 580 -20.70 0.68 -21.06
CA ARG A 580 -21.59 1.84 -21.09
C ARG A 580 -21.52 2.56 -19.76
N GLU A 581 -21.46 3.89 -19.81
CA GLU A 581 -21.50 4.74 -18.65
C GLU A 581 -22.64 4.38 -17.68
N GLU A 582 -22.36 4.50 -16.39
CA GLU A 582 -23.34 4.35 -15.33
C GLU A 582 -23.24 5.54 -14.37
N SER A 583 -24.20 6.45 -14.45
CA SER A 583 -24.14 7.73 -13.72
C SER A 583 -24.24 7.58 -12.20
N SER A 584 -24.77 6.45 -11.71
CA SER A 584 -24.89 6.17 -10.27
C SER A 584 -23.55 5.93 -9.58
N HIS A 585 -22.46 5.77 -10.32
CA HIS A 585 -21.12 5.59 -9.77
C HIS A 585 -20.41 6.92 -9.48
N TYR A 586 -21.04 8.06 -9.80
CA TYR A 586 -20.46 9.38 -9.57
C TYR A 586 -21.11 10.09 -8.37
N VAL A 587 -20.31 10.87 -7.65
CA VAL A 587 -20.77 11.83 -6.65
C VAL A 587 -20.58 13.26 -7.14
N PRO A 588 -21.40 14.22 -6.67
CA PRO A 588 -21.17 15.63 -6.98
C PRO A 588 -19.88 16.13 -6.31
N MET A 589 -19.17 17.03 -6.99
CA MET A 589 -17.90 17.61 -6.52
C MET A 589 -18.00 18.29 -5.14
N SER A 590 -19.20 18.76 -4.76
CA SER A 590 -19.46 19.36 -3.45
C SER A 590 -19.35 18.38 -2.27
N ARG A 591 -19.25 17.07 -2.53
CA ARG A 591 -19.03 16.03 -1.50
C ARG A 591 -17.54 15.74 -1.28
N CYS A 592 -16.66 16.27 -2.13
CA CYS A 592 -15.24 15.96 -2.13
C CYS A 592 -14.47 16.86 -1.15
N ASP A 593 -13.90 16.25 -0.11
CA ASP A 593 -13.01 16.92 0.84
C ASP A 593 -11.58 17.02 0.28
N TYR A 594 -11.15 15.96 -0.41
CA TYR A 594 -9.91 15.91 -1.16
C TYR A 594 -10.15 15.52 -2.62
N LEU A 595 -9.30 15.98 -3.53
CA LEU A 595 -9.35 15.64 -4.95
C LEU A 595 -7.94 15.37 -5.47
N MET A 596 -7.77 14.27 -6.19
CA MET A 596 -6.55 14.01 -6.96
C MET A 596 -6.68 14.59 -8.36
N ASP A 597 -5.76 15.47 -8.74
CA ASP A 597 -5.77 16.12 -10.05
C ASP A 597 -4.39 16.17 -10.71
N LEU A 598 -4.37 16.13 -12.03
CA LEU A 598 -3.19 16.36 -12.86
C LEU A 598 -3.42 17.58 -13.73
N ASP A 599 -2.58 18.60 -13.57
CA ASP A 599 -2.63 19.82 -14.37
C ASP A 599 -1.34 19.99 -15.17
N PHE A 600 -1.44 20.51 -16.38
CA PHE A 600 -0.30 20.82 -17.26
C PHE A 600 -0.24 22.33 -17.51
N PRO A 601 0.40 23.13 -16.64
CA PRO A 601 0.37 24.59 -16.75
C PRO A 601 0.94 25.14 -18.05
N SER A 602 1.96 24.49 -18.62
CA SER A 602 2.59 24.89 -19.89
C SER A 602 1.73 24.58 -21.11
N HIS A 603 0.86 23.57 -21.03
CA HIS A 603 -0.01 23.10 -22.10
C HIS A 603 -1.41 22.84 -21.55
N PRO A 604 -2.13 23.91 -21.14
CA PRO A 604 -3.38 23.76 -20.42
C PRO A 604 -4.47 23.18 -21.33
N SER A 605 -5.24 22.25 -20.78
CA SER A 605 -6.48 21.76 -21.37
C SER A 605 -7.58 21.77 -20.31
N SER A 606 -8.81 22.10 -20.71
CA SER A 606 -9.95 22.17 -19.80
C SER A 606 -11.24 21.88 -20.57
N SER A 607 -12.13 21.13 -19.95
CA SER A 607 -13.51 20.94 -20.40
C SER A 607 -14.49 21.29 -19.28
N PRO A 608 -15.80 21.35 -19.54
CA PRO A 608 -16.80 21.58 -18.49
C PRO A 608 -16.76 20.53 -17.38
N LEU A 609 -16.46 19.27 -17.70
CA LEU A 609 -16.38 18.16 -16.72
C LEU A 609 -14.97 17.96 -16.16
N GLU A 610 -13.94 18.41 -16.85
CA GLU A 610 -12.53 18.34 -16.42
C GLU A 610 -11.90 19.75 -16.41
N PRO A 611 -12.37 20.66 -15.55
CA PRO A 611 -11.72 21.95 -15.36
C PRO A 611 -10.34 21.76 -14.74
N ARG A 612 -9.52 22.82 -14.80
CA ARG A 612 -8.22 22.86 -14.13
C ARG A 612 -8.41 23.13 -12.65
N TYR A 613 -8.73 22.10 -11.88
CA TYR A 613 -9.06 22.20 -10.44
C TYR A 613 -7.98 22.92 -9.64
N SER A 614 -6.71 22.70 -10.01
CA SER A 614 -5.53 23.39 -9.46
C SER A 614 -5.57 24.92 -9.52
N THR A 615 -6.37 25.51 -10.41
CA THR A 615 -6.50 26.96 -10.63
C THR A 615 -7.70 27.58 -9.90
N LEU A 616 -8.61 26.75 -9.39
CA LEU A 616 -9.81 27.19 -8.68
C LEU A 616 -9.50 27.42 -7.19
N ILE A 617 -8.70 28.44 -6.91
CA ILE A 617 -8.15 28.75 -5.57
C ILE A 617 -9.27 29.05 -4.54
N ASP A 618 -10.44 29.50 -5.00
CA ASP A 618 -11.61 29.76 -4.14
C ASP A 618 -12.20 28.47 -3.52
N ILE A 619 -11.93 27.31 -4.12
CA ILE A 619 -12.48 26.01 -3.70
C ILE A 619 -11.36 25.08 -3.24
N TRP A 620 -10.24 25.06 -3.97
CA TRP A 620 -9.19 24.06 -3.82
C TRP A 620 -7.86 24.69 -3.40
N GLU A 621 -7.30 24.18 -2.31
CA GLU A 621 -5.95 24.43 -1.86
C GLU A 621 -5.02 23.28 -2.27
N LYS A 622 -3.85 23.59 -2.83
CA LYS A 622 -2.81 22.60 -3.16
C LYS A 622 -2.07 22.19 -1.88
N THR A 623 -2.36 21.00 -1.34
CA THR A 623 -1.66 20.51 -0.14
C THR A 623 -0.34 19.85 -0.48
N TYR A 624 -0.32 19.00 -1.51
CA TYR A 624 0.89 18.29 -1.92
C TYR A 624 0.91 18.04 -3.42
N CYS A 625 2.00 18.45 -4.09
CA CYS A 625 2.17 18.27 -5.53
C CYS A 625 3.50 17.59 -5.87
N ARG A 626 3.50 16.81 -6.95
CA ARG A 626 4.70 16.22 -7.53
C ARG A 626 4.75 16.45 -9.04
N PRO A 627 5.95 16.65 -9.61
CA PRO A 627 6.09 16.77 -11.06
C PRO A 627 5.69 15.46 -11.73
N PHE A 628 5.00 15.58 -12.86
CA PHE A 628 4.53 14.47 -13.67
C PHE A 628 4.85 14.74 -15.13
N LEU A 629 5.38 13.76 -15.87
CA LEU A 629 5.87 14.02 -17.22
C LEU A 629 4.73 14.27 -18.21
N ASP A 630 4.81 15.39 -18.95
CA ASP A 630 3.99 15.59 -20.14
C ASP A 630 4.61 14.82 -21.30
N ALA A 631 4.15 13.59 -21.49
CA ALA A 631 4.68 12.71 -22.52
C ALA A 631 4.41 13.22 -23.94
N ARG A 632 3.34 14.01 -24.17
CA ARG A 632 2.95 14.49 -25.51
C ARG A 632 3.89 15.57 -26.02
N HIS A 633 4.32 16.46 -25.12
CA HIS A 633 5.21 17.58 -25.44
C HIS A 633 6.68 17.33 -25.11
N SER A 634 7.03 16.12 -24.65
CA SER A 634 8.41 15.73 -24.37
C SER A 634 9.03 14.91 -25.53
N PRO A 635 10.32 15.10 -25.86
CA PRO A 635 11.01 14.32 -26.88
C PRO A 635 11.02 12.81 -26.59
N LEU A 636 11.00 11.99 -27.65
CA LEU A 636 10.91 10.53 -27.57
C LEU A 636 11.99 9.89 -26.69
N LEU A 637 13.24 10.33 -26.80
CA LEU A 637 14.35 9.71 -26.10
C LEU A 637 14.37 10.07 -24.60
N SER A 638 14.15 11.35 -24.28
CA SER A 638 14.17 11.86 -22.91
C SER A 638 12.90 11.51 -22.12
N ARG A 639 11.76 11.26 -22.78
CA ARG A 639 10.57 10.67 -22.12
C ARG A 639 10.71 9.16 -21.90
N ALA A 640 11.46 8.47 -22.77
CA ALA A 640 11.64 7.03 -22.67
C ALA A 640 12.70 6.65 -21.62
N LEU A 641 13.79 7.41 -21.55
CA LEU A 641 14.99 7.11 -20.78
C LEU A 641 15.35 8.23 -19.82
N TRP A 642 15.82 7.85 -18.63
CA TRP A 642 16.34 8.79 -17.64
C TRP A 642 17.86 8.87 -17.71
N MET A 643 18.40 10.09 -17.70
CA MET A 643 19.83 10.34 -17.51
C MET A 643 20.05 11.43 -16.46
N PRO A 644 21.15 11.34 -15.69
CA PRO A 644 21.50 12.38 -14.74
C PRO A 644 21.93 13.66 -15.47
N GLY A 645 21.70 14.80 -14.83
CA GLY A 645 22.10 16.12 -15.35
C GLY A 645 20.92 17.01 -15.70
N GLU A 646 21.08 18.30 -15.44
CA GLU A 646 20.02 19.29 -15.58
C GLU A 646 19.60 19.48 -17.05
N LYS A 647 20.56 19.49 -17.97
CA LYS A 647 20.31 19.60 -19.42
C LYS A 647 19.36 18.52 -19.93
N TRP A 648 19.51 17.25 -19.48
CA TRP A 648 18.62 16.17 -19.89
C TRP A 648 17.21 16.37 -19.37
N ARG A 649 17.09 16.82 -18.11
CA ARG A 649 15.79 17.03 -17.45
C ARG A 649 15.03 18.23 -18.02
N GLN A 650 15.74 19.27 -18.45
CA GLN A 650 15.18 20.47 -19.08
C GLN A 650 14.61 20.21 -20.48
N LEU A 651 14.95 19.08 -21.14
CA LEU A 651 14.37 18.71 -22.43
C LEU A 651 12.90 18.27 -22.34
N ASN A 652 12.46 17.86 -21.15
CA ASN A 652 11.11 17.34 -20.92
C ASN A 652 10.18 18.45 -20.40
N SER A 653 8.92 18.39 -20.84
CA SER A 653 7.82 19.19 -20.30
C SER A 653 7.14 18.46 -19.13
N TRP A 654 6.66 19.22 -18.16
CA TRP A 654 6.14 18.69 -16.90
C TRP A 654 4.78 19.32 -16.54
N GLY A 655 3.91 18.50 -15.97
CA GLY A 655 2.72 18.90 -15.23
C GLY A 655 2.89 18.71 -13.72
N GLU A 656 1.86 19.10 -12.98
CA GLU A 656 1.76 18.94 -11.53
C GLU A 656 0.64 17.96 -11.21
N PHE A 657 0.99 16.84 -10.59
CA PHE A 657 0.04 15.89 -10.02
C PHE A 657 -0.15 16.25 -8.53
N CYS A 658 -1.32 16.74 -8.17
CA CYS A 658 -1.61 17.37 -6.90
C CYS A 658 -2.73 16.68 -6.12
N LEU A 659 -2.56 16.65 -4.80
CA LEU A 659 -3.63 16.47 -3.85
C LEU A 659 -4.19 17.85 -3.54
N LEU A 660 -5.47 18.04 -3.83
CA LEU A 660 -6.21 19.26 -3.59
C LEU A 660 -7.12 19.06 -2.38
N LYS A 661 -7.17 20.05 -1.49
CA LYS A 661 -8.03 20.09 -0.31
C LYS A 661 -9.12 21.12 -0.51
N ASN A 662 -10.35 20.77 -0.19
CA ASN A 662 -11.47 21.69 -0.27
C ASN A 662 -11.44 22.66 0.94
N THR A 663 -11.20 23.93 0.70
CA THR A 663 -11.09 24.93 1.77
C THR A 663 -12.41 25.14 2.51
N ALA A 664 -13.53 25.13 1.79
CA ALA A 664 -14.85 25.36 2.37
C ALA A 664 -15.39 24.18 3.21
N LEU A 665 -14.90 22.96 2.98
CA LEU A 665 -15.38 21.76 3.68
C LEU A 665 -14.43 21.30 4.80
N VAL A 666 -13.13 21.60 4.68
CA VAL A 666 -12.08 21.10 5.59
C VAL A 666 -11.48 22.22 6.45
N GLU A 667 -12.02 23.44 6.41
CA GLU A 667 -11.63 24.50 7.37
C GLU A 667 -12.09 24.16 8.79
N VAL A 668 -11.12 24.08 9.70
CA VAL A 668 -11.38 23.99 11.14
C VAL A 668 -11.63 25.40 11.66
N SER A 669 -12.89 25.79 11.76
CA SER A 669 -13.26 27.07 12.38
C SER A 669 -13.19 26.97 13.90
N TYR A 670 -12.21 27.63 14.50
CA TYR A 670 -12.09 27.76 15.94
C TYR A 670 -13.07 28.82 16.47
N LEU A 671 -14.02 28.42 17.32
CA LEU A 671 -14.84 29.35 18.10
C LEU A 671 -14.45 29.21 19.58
N ASP A 672 -13.81 30.23 20.16
CA ASP A 672 -13.57 30.28 21.61
C ASP A 672 -14.88 30.59 22.34
N LEU A 673 -15.00 30.23 23.62
CA LEU A 673 -16.21 30.47 24.44
C LEU A 673 -16.71 31.93 24.39
N PRO A 674 -15.85 32.97 24.41
CA PRO A 674 -16.29 34.36 24.24
C PRO A 674 -16.90 34.66 22.87
N ASP A 675 -16.40 34.00 21.81
CA ASP A 675 -16.94 34.14 20.46
C ASP A 675 -18.27 33.38 20.33
N LEU A 676 -18.39 32.21 20.95
CA LEU A 676 -19.63 31.43 21.03
C LEU A 676 -20.73 32.18 21.79
N VAL A 677 -20.38 32.84 22.91
CA VAL A 677 -21.29 33.70 23.68
C VAL A 677 -21.72 34.92 22.85
N SER A 678 -20.82 35.48 22.03
CA SER A 678 -21.11 36.64 21.19
C SER A 678 -22.01 36.28 20.00
N VAL A 679 -21.81 35.10 19.39
CA VAL A 679 -22.65 34.57 18.30
C VAL A 679 -24.01 34.08 18.83
N ALA A 680 -24.07 33.55 20.06
CA ALA A 680 -25.31 33.17 20.73
C ALA A 680 -26.26 34.36 21.00
N GLN A 681 -25.74 35.59 21.04
CA GLN A 681 -26.57 36.80 21.13
C GLN A 681 -27.30 37.13 19.82
N VAL A 682 -26.80 36.61 18.69
CA VAL A 682 -27.33 36.85 17.35
C VAL A 682 -28.20 35.66 16.88
N SER A 683 -27.85 34.43 17.25
CA SER A 683 -28.64 33.24 16.97
C SER A 683 -28.87 32.42 18.25
N PRO A 684 -30.14 32.27 18.70
CA PRO A 684 -30.46 31.60 19.97
C PRO A 684 -30.14 30.09 19.96
N GLN A 685 -29.91 29.49 18.79
CA GLN A 685 -29.51 28.08 18.68
C GLN A 685 -28.15 27.80 19.34
N PHE A 686 -27.25 28.79 19.39
CA PHE A 686 -25.93 28.64 20.00
C PHE A 686 -25.90 28.99 21.50
N ALA A 687 -27.00 29.53 22.06
CA ALA A 687 -27.08 29.88 23.47
C ALA A 687 -26.99 28.64 24.38
N LEU A 688 -27.51 27.51 23.91
CA LEU A 688 -27.50 26.24 24.64
C LEU A 688 -26.06 25.70 24.78
N LEU A 689 -25.27 25.76 23.70
CA LEU A 689 -23.84 25.43 23.68
C LEU A 689 -23.00 26.42 24.49
N ALA A 690 -23.28 27.73 24.42
CA ALA A 690 -22.57 28.73 25.23
C ALA A 690 -22.82 28.57 26.75
N SER A 691 -23.91 27.92 27.14
CA SER A 691 -24.31 27.71 28.54
C SER A 691 -23.89 26.35 29.14
N ASP A 692 -23.31 25.45 28.33
CA ASP A 692 -22.96 24.10 28.76
C ASP A 692 -21.79 24.12 29.78
N ALA A 693 -22.07 23.67 31.00
CA ALA A 693 -21.12 23.65 32.11
C ALA A 693 -19.88 22.77 31.82
N VAL A 694 -20.00 21.74 30.96
CA VAL A 694 -18.89 20.88 30.53
C VAL A 694 -17.96 21.66 29.60
N LEU A 695 -18.49 22.51 28.73
CA LEU A 695 -17.72 23.37 27.83
C LEU A 695 -16.92 24.45 28.57
N HIS A 696 -17.47 24.97 29.68
CA HIS A 696 -16.76 25.91 30.57
C HIS A 696 -15.67 25.26 31.42
N THR A 697 -15.72 23.95 31.67
CA THR A 697 -14.71 23.21 32.45
C THR A 697 -13.62 22.60 31.58
N ASN A 698 -13.99 22.02 30.44
CA ASN A 698 -13.08 21.50 29.43
C ASN A 698 -13.10 22.46 28.24
N ARG A 699 -12.27 23.51 28.27
CA ARG A 699 -12.10 24.47 27.17
C ARG A 699 -12.06 23.72 25.83
N LEU A 700 -13.15 23.73 25.05
CA LEU A 700 -13.13 23.14 23.71
C LEU A 700 -12.11 23.94 22.90
N ARG A 701 -10.99 23.32 22.56
CA ARG A 701 -10.02 23.91 21.65
C ARG A 701 -10.48 23.83 20.20
N VAL A 702 -11.51 23.05 19.89
CA VAL A 702 -11.96 22.78 18.53
C VAL A 702 -13.47 22.66 18.53
N VAL A 703 -14.15 23.55 17.81
CA VAL A 703 -15.50 23.30 17.32
C VAL A 703 -15.32 22.50 16.04
N ALA A 704 -15.97 21.34 15.96
CA ALA A 704 -15.85 20.33 14.89
C ALA A 704 -15.87 20.93 13.47
N PRO A 705 -15.34 20.23 12.44
CA PRO A 705 -15.44 20.68 11.04
C PRO A 705 -16.91 20.83 10.67
N SER A 706 -17.41 22.06 10.61
CA SER A 706 -18.76 22.30 10.16
C SER A 706 -18.76 22.25 8.64
N ARG A 707 -19.35 21.20 8.06
CA ARG A 707 -19.86 21.18 6.68
C ARG A 707 -20.98 22.20 6.51
N VAL A 708 -20.70 23.48 6.71
CA VAL A 708 -21.67 24.57 6.62
C VAL A 708 -21.02 25.78 5.97
N LYS A 709 -21.48 26.11 4.76
CA LYS A 709 -21.28 27.41 4.14
C LYS A 709 -21.93 28.47 5.05
N HIS A 710 -21.20 29.00 6.02
CA HIS A 710 -21.75 29.92 7.00
C HIS A 710 -21.84 31.32 6.39
N ALA A 711 -23.03 31.93 6.43
CA ALA A 711 -23.25 33.33 6.03
C ALA A 711 -22.38 34.35 6.80
N LEU A 712 -21.70 33.92 7.88
CA LEU A 712 -20.76 34.73 8.67
C LEU A 712 -19.38 34.87 8.01
N PHE A 713 -19.04 34.03 7.02
CA PHE A 713 -17.74 34.08 6.32
C PHE A 713 -17.86 34.55 4.86
N GLY A 714 -19.05 34.97 4.42
CA GLY A 714 -19.26 35.58 3.11
C GLY A 714 -18.77 37.04 3.05
N GLN A 715 -18.49 37.53 1.84
CA GLN A 715 -18.26 38.95 1.56
C GLN A 715 -19.47 39.52 0.82
N SER A 716 -19.79 40.80 1.04
CA SER A 716 -20.82 41.49 0.25
C SER A 716 -20.36 41.65 -1.21
N PRO A 717 -21.27 41.94 -2.16
CA PRO A 717 -20.91 42.23 -3.54
C PRO A 717 -19.89 43.39 -3.68
N GLU A 718 -19.78 44.26 -2.66
CA GLU A 718 -18.79 45.34 -2.60
C GLU A 718 -17.45 44.93 -1.93
N GLY A 719 -17.26 43.66 -1.57
CA GLY A 719 -16.02 43.13 -0.99
C GLY A 719 -15.87 43.33 0.52
N ILE A 720 -16.93 43.73 1.23
CA ILE A 720 -16.91 43.94 2.67
C ILE A 720 -17.20 42.62 3.37
N ALA A 721 -16.33 42.20 4.30
CA ALA A 721 -16.57 41.01 5.10
C ALA A 721 -17.89 41.14 5.88
N LEU A 722 -18.80 40.17 5.72
CA LEU A 722 -20.08 40.14 6.46
C LEU A 722 -19.85 39.91 7.96
N ARG A 723 -18.65 39.46 8.35
CA ARG A 723 -18.16 39.38 9.73
C ARG A 723 -17.68 40.76 10.23
N PRO A 724 -18.24 41.29 11.33
CA PRO A 724 -17.69 42.47 11.98
C PRO A 724 -16.29 42.15 12.53
N SER A 725 -15.30 43.02 12.28
CA SER A 725 -13.96 42.87 12.83
C SER A 725 -13.97 43.08 14.36
N PHE A 726 -12.93 42.60 15.05
CA PHE A 726 -12.77 42.84 16.48
C PHE A 726 -12.78 44.36 16.82
N SER A 727 -12.28 45.19 15.91
CA SER A 727 -12.33 46.65 16.01
C SER A 727 -13.78 47.16 15.87
N ASP A 728 -14.54 46.63 14.92
CA ASP A 728 -15.96 46.99 14.73
C ASP A 728 -16.81 46.64 15.96
N LEU A 729 -16.55 45.52 16.61
CA LEU A 729 -17.29 45.09 17.81
C LEU A 729 -16.98 45.96 19.05
N ILE A 730 -15.75 46.46 19.16
CA ILE A 730 -15.38 47.45 20.19
C ILE A 730 -16.02 48.81 19.88
N HIS A 731 -15.90 49.27 18.63
CA HIS A 731 -16.44 50.58 18.20
C HIS A 731 -17.97 50.65 18.26
N ARG A 732 -18.66 49.54 17.97
CA ARG A 732 -20.13 49.44 18.12
C ARG A 732 -20.58 49.29 19.57
N GLY A 733 -19.65 49.25 20.54
CA GLY A 733 -19.95 49.15 21.96
C GLY A 733 -20.56 47.80 22.38
N VAL A 734 -20.42 46.78 21.52
CA VAL A 734 -20.94 45.41 21.71
C VAL A 734 -20.01 44.64 22.66
N MET A 735 -18.69 44.77 22.51
CA MET A 735 -17.72 44.25 23.48
C MET A 735 -17.38 45.31 24.54
N ARG A 736 -17.72 45.03 25.80
CA ARG A 736 -17.42 45.91 26.94
C ARG A 736 -16.56 45.20 27.97
N GLY A 737 -15.54 45.90 28.49
CA GLY A 737 -14.67 45.38 29.54
C GLY A 737 -13.71 46.43 30.08
N LEU A 738 -13.23 46.21 31.31
CA LEU A 738 -12.23 47.08 31.95
C LEU A 738 -11.03 47.30 31.02
N HIS A 739 -10.79 48.58 30.68
CA HIS A 739 -9.69 49.02 29.82
C HIS A 739 -9.58 48.30 28.45
N ILE A 740 -10.68 47.84 27.87
CA ILE A 740 -10.66 47.05 26.61
C ILE A 740 -10.08 47.84 25.43
N GLU A 741 -10.40 49.13 25.30
CA GLU A 741 -9.83 50.02 24.27
C GLU A 741 -8.33 50.24 24.44
N ARG A 742 -7.86 50.35 25.68
CA ARG A 742 -6.43 50.49 25.99
C ARG A 742 -5.67 49.20 25.69
N ARG A 743 -6.25 48.04 25.99
CA ARG A 743 -5.67 46.71 25.67
C ARG A 743 -5.56 46.48 24.17
N TRP A 744 -6.59 46.89 23.42
CA TRP A 744 -6.58 46.86 21.96
C TRP A 744 -5.51 47.78 21.36
N ARG A 745 -5.41 49.05 21.81
CA ARG A 745 -4.36 49.99 21.36
C ARG A 745 -2.93 49.53 21.69
N MET A 746 -2.75 48.67 22.69
CA MET A 746 -1.47 48.10 23.08
C MET A 746 -1.13 46.77 22.37
N GLY A 747 -1.93 46.35 21.38
CA GLY A 747 -1.70 45.10 20.64
C GLY A 747 -1.90 43.82 21.46
N SER A 748 -2.53 43.91 22.63
CA SER A 748 -2.80 42.77 23.51
C SER A 748 -4.13 42.13 23.16
N TYR A 749 -4.15 41.33 22.08
CA TYR A 749 -5.34 40.62 21.62
C TYR A 749 -5.84 39.60 22.64
N VAL A 750 -7.14 39.27 22.62
CA VAL A 750 -7.82 38.41 23.62
C VAL A 750 -7.18 37.02 23.75
N TYR A 751 -6.58 36.51 22.67
CA TYR A 751 -5.88 35.23 22.62
C TYR A 751 -4.41 35.27 23.10
N THR A 752 -3.87 36.44 23.43
CA THR A 752 -2.49 36.55 23.92
C THR A 752 -2.41 36.20 25.41
N LEU A 753 -1.35 35.47 25.79
CA LEU A 753 -1.09 35.09 27.19
C LEU A 753 -1.09 36.31 28.13
N GLY A 754 -0.59 37.46 27.66
CA GLY A 754 -0.60 38.72 28.41
C GLY A 754 -2.01 39.25 28.72
N SER A 755 -2.96 39.12 27.79
CA SER A 755 -4.35 39.54 28.00
C SER A 755 -5.05 38.68 29.05
N ILE A 756 -4.78 37.37 29.06
CA ILE A 756 -5.30 36.41 30.05
C ILE A 756 -4.78 36.75 31.45
N ILE A 757 -3.47 36.96 31.59
CA ILE A 757 -2.83 37.30 32.87
C ILE A 757 -3.38 38.63 33.41
N GLN A 758 -3.55 39.64 32.54
CA GLN A 758 -4.10 40.93 32.94
C GLN A 758 -5.58 40.84 33.35
N TYR A 759 -6.38 40.05 32.64
CA TYR A 759 -7.78 39.82 32.99
C TYR A 759 -7.92 39.17 34.37
N GLU A 760 -7.18 38.07 34.62
CA GLU A 760 -7.17 37.43 35.94
C GLU A 760 -6.69 38.38 37.05
N SER A 761 -5.66 39.18 36.76
CA SER A 761 -5.13 40.16 37.71
C SER A 761 -6.16 41.25 38.03
N SER A 762 -6.92 41.72 37.03
CA SER A 762 -7.99 42.70 37.21
C SER A 762 -9.13 42.14 38.07
N LEU A 763 -9.47 40.86 37.88
CA LEU A 763 -10.50 40.16 38.65
C LEU A 763 -10.08 39.98 40.12
N ARG A 764 -8.80 39.63 40.35
CA ARG A 764 -8.22 39.56 41.70
C ARG A 764 -8.22 40.93 42.39
N LEU A 765 -7.86 42.00 41.67
CA LEU A 765 -7.88 43.37 42.20
C LEU A 765 -9.29 43.84 42.54
N SER A 766 -10.27 43.58 41.69
CA SER A 766 -11.68 43.91 41.93
C SER A 766 -12.21 43.20 43.18
N ARG A 767 -11.95 41.88 43.31
CA ARG A 767 -12.31 41.11 44.51
C ARG A 767 -11.65 41.66 45.78
N ARG A 768 -10.37 42.04 45.72
CA ARG A 768 -9.66 42.66 46.85
C ARG A 768 -10.25 44.03 47.21
N HIS A 769 -10.61 44.85 46.23
CA HIS A 769 -11.23 46.15 46.47
C HIS A 769 -12.58 46.01 47.17
N VAL A 770 -13.46 45.14 46.64
CA VAL A 770 -14.76 44.82 47.25
C VAL A 770 -14.59 44.30 48.67
N GLY A 771 -13.65 43.36 48.89
CA GLY A 771 -13.32 42.86 50.22
C GLY A 771 -12.89 43.99 51.17
N ARG A 772 -12.06 44.93 50.71
CA ARG A 772 -11.59 46.06 51.53
C ARG A 772 -12.69 47.06 51.88
N VAL A 773 -13.63 47.31 50.96
CA VAL A 773 -14.80 48.16 51.19
C VAL A 773 -15.73 47.52 52.22
N VAL A 774 -16.01 46.23 52.09
CA VAL A 774 -16.80 45.45 53.05
C VAL A 774 -16.13 45.42 54.42
N SER A 775 -14.82 45.14 54.48
CA SER A 775 -14.07 45.16 55.75
C SER A 775 -14.05 46.54 56.41
N LYS A 776 -13.92 47.65 55.65
CA LYS A 776 -14.02 49.00 56.21
C LYS A 776 -15.41 49.31 56.77
N HIS A 777 -16.47 48.82 56.13
CA HIS A 777 -17.83 48.96 56.65
C HIS A 777 -18.08 48.12 57.90
N LEU A 778 -17.47 46.94 57.99
CA LEU A 778 -17.56 46.08 59.16
C LEU A 778 -16.73 46.61 60.35
N LEU A 779 -15.55 47.20 60.09
CA LEU A 779 -14.64 47.75 61.11
C LEU A 779 -15.08 49.10 61.69
N ARG A 780 -15.93 49.87 61.00
CA ARG A 780 -16.58 51.08 61.56
C ARG A 780 -17.66 50.76 62.60
N ARG A 781 -17.90 49.49 62.94
CA ARG A 781 -18.78 49.07 64.03
C ARG A 781 -18.02 49.12 65.35
N SER A 782 -18.08 50.24 66.06
CA SER A 782 -17.75 50.29 67.49
C SER A 782 -18.86 50.97 68.29
N SER A 783 -19.33 50.20 69.29
CA SER A 783 -20.15 50.53 70.47
C SER A 783 -21.55 51.12 70.26
N ALA A 784 -22.57 50.25 70.29
CA ALA A 784 -23.91 50.61 70.78
C ALA A 784 -24.14 49.89 72.13
N PRO A 785 -24.89 50.49 73.08
CA PRO A 785 -24.90 50.05 74.48
C PRO A 785 -25.59 48.71 74.69
N ASP A 786 -25.08 47.93 75.63
CA ASP A 786 -25.74 46.77 76.23
C ASP A 786 -27.11 47.18 76.79
N ASN A 787 -28.19 46.83 76.09
CA ASN A 787 -29.50 46.47 76.65
C ASN A 787 -30.50 46.20 75.51
N ALA A 788 -30.77 44.93 75.21
CA ALA A 788 -31.89 44.54 74.35
C ALA A 788 -32.51 43.20 74.80
N PRO A 789 -33.86 43.12 74.94
CA PRO A 789 -34.58 41.97 75.49
C PRO A 789 -34.48 40.68 74.64
N LEU A 790 -33.97 40.77 73.41
CA LEU A 790 -33.81 39.63 72.49
C LEU A 790 -32.65 38.69 72.86
N LYS A 791 -31.69 39.14 73.67
CA LYS A 791 -30.58 38.29 74.16
C LYS A 791 -31.07 37.19 75.10
N GLY A 792 -32.12 37.46 75.88
CA GLY A 792 -32.78 36.49 76.74
C GLY A 792 -33.51 35.39 75.96
N LEU A 793 -34.01 35.70 74.75
CA LEU A 793 -34.68 34.72 73.86
C LEU A 793 -33.69 33.78 73.16
N TYR A 794 -32.46 34.24 72.89
CA TYR A 794 -31.37 33.37 72.42
C TYR A 794 -30.84 32.45 73.54
N GLN A 795 -30.65 32.98 74.75
CA GLN A 795 -30.18 32.19 75.91
C GLN A 795 -31.21 31.14 76.36
N SER A 796 -32.50 31.34 76.06
CA SER A 796 -33.57 30.35 76.27
C SER A 796 -33.82 29.44 75.05
N HIS A 797 -32.93 29.47 74.04
CA HIS A 797 -33.01 28.67 72.80
C HIS A 797 -34.28 28.84 71.96
N VAL A 798 -35.04 29.93 72.15
CA VAL A 798 -36.19 30.27 71.30
C VAL A 798 -35.75 30.83 69.95
N LEU A 799 -34.62 31.52 69.90
CA LEU A 799 -33.96 31.96 68.66
C LEU A 799 -32.73 31.10 68.37
N PRO A 800 -32.55 30.59 67.13
CA PRO A 800 -31.55 29.57 66.82
C PRO A 800 -30.10 30.06 66.75
N ASP A 801 -29.86 31.37 66.62
CA ASP A 801 -28.52 31.93 66.40
C ASP A 801 -28.39 33.38 66.89
N VAL A 802 -27.15 33.80 67.19
CA VAL A 802 -26.86 35.14 67.73
C VAL A 802 -27.29 36.24 66.76
N GLU A 803 -27.22 36.00 65.46
CA GLU A 803 -27.59 36.96 64.42
C GLU A 803 -29.10 37.23 64.35
N SER A 804 -29.96 36.24 64.65
CA SER A 804 -31.42 36.43 64.73
C SER A 804 -31.87 37.15 66.01
N SER A 805 -31.02 37.16 67.05
CA SER A 805 -31.24 37.92 68.29
C SER A 805 -30.82 39.39 68.21
N SER A 806 -30.27 39.83 67.08
CA SER A 806 -29.75 41.19 66.88
C SER A 806 -30.69 42.05 66.04
N LEU A 807 -31.16 43.18 66.59
CA LEU A 807 -31.98 44.16 65.87
C LEU A 807 -31.22 44.93 64.78
N THR A 808 -29.89 44.76 64.72
CA THR A 808 -29.01 45.48 63.78
C THR A 808 -28.83 44.77 62.44
N VAL A 809 -29.37 43.54 62.30
CA VAL A 809 -29.31 42.74 61.08
C VAL A 809 -30.69 42.71 60.44
N SER A 810 -30.80 43.19 59.20
CA SER A 810 -32.05 43.07 58.44
C SER A 810 -32.40 41.59 58.27
N ARG A 811 -33.65 41.23 58.56
CA ARG A 811 -34.15 39.85 58.44
C ARG A 811 -33.99 39.29 57.03
N THR A 812 -34.00 40.15 56.01
CA THR A 812 -33.80 39.77 54.60
C THR A 812 -32.37 39.29 54.28
N LEU A 813 -31.37 39.63 55.11
CA LEU A 813 -29.97 39.25 54.90
C LEU A 813 -29.56 37.98 55.64
N LEU A 814 -30.38 37.49 56.56
CA LEU A 814 -30.09 36.28 57.36
C LEU A 814 -29.77 35.04 56.49
N PRO A 815 -30.52 34.72 55.40
CA PRO A 815 -30.22 33.55 54.57
C PRO A 815 -28.86 33.63 53.88
N ILE A 816 -28.44 34.84 53.49
CA ILE A 816 -27.16 35.09 52.82
C ILE A 816 -26.03 35.00 53.85
N MET A 817 -26.23 35.53 55.05
CA MET A 817 -25.27 35.42 56.14
C MET A 817 -25.04 33.97 56.58
N HIS A 818 -26.10 33.15 56.67
CA HIS A 818 -25.99 31.72 56.95
C HIS A 818 -25.21 30.98 55.87
N LYS A 819 -25.52 31.25 54.59
CA LYS A 819 -24.74 30.69 53.47
C LYS A 819 -23.27 31.09 53.52
N LEU A 820 -22.97 32.34 53.86
CA LEU A 820 -21.61 32.85 53.98
C LEU A 820 -20.85 32.18 55.14
N LYS A 821 -21.51 31.99 56.29
CA LYS A 821 -20.96 31.33 57.48
C LYS A 821 -20.64 29.85 57.18
N TRP A 822 -21.50 29.18 56.44
CA TRP A 822 -21.25 27.82 55.97
C TRP A 822 -20.15 27.78 54.88
N SER A 823 -20.06 28.78 54.00
CA SER A 823 -18.92 28.86 53.08
C SER A 823 -17.59 29.09 53.82
N PHE A 824 -17.56 29.88 54.88
CA PHE A 824 -16.36 30.06 55.72
C PHE A 824 -15.99 28.80 56.49
N GLN A 825 -16.96 28.08 57.04
CA GLN A 825 -16.70 26.80 57.71
C GLN A 825 -16.22 25.74 56.71
N LYS A 826 -16.78 25.65 55.50
CA LYS A 826 -16.25 24.78 54.43
C LYS A 826 -14.83 25.17 54.03
N ASP A 827 -14.53 26.47 53.96
CA ASP A 827 -13.20 26.96 53.60
C ASP A 827 -12.18 26.75 54.73
N GLU A 828 -12.56 26.87 56.00
CA GLU A 828 -11.76 26.48 57.17
C GLU A 828 -11.49 24.98 57.18
N LEU A 829 -12.50 24.15 56.93
CA LEU A 829 -12.36 22.69 56.86
C LEU A 829 -11.48 22.26 55.67
N ALA A 830 -11.60 22.97 54.54
CA ALA A 830 -10.71 22.81 53.39
C ALA A 830 -9.30 23.39 53.62
N LYS A 831 -9.11 24.34 54.52
CA LYS A 831 -7.81 24.87 54.93
C LYS A 831 -7.13 23.95 55.95
N MET A 832 -7.88 23.34 56.88
CA MET A 832 -7.39 22.28 57.77
C MET A 832 -6.94 21.06 56.96
N ALA A 833 -7.73 20.65 55.95
CA ALA A 833 -7.36 19.58 55.03
C ALA A 833 -6.14 19.92 54.14
N ARG A 834 -5.91 21.21 53.84
CA ARG A 834 -4.77 21.67 53.02
C ARG A 834 -3.50 22.03 53.80
N LYS A 835 -3.61 22.35 55.10
CA LYS A 835 -2.47 22.78 55.93
C LYS A 835 -1.80 21.65 56.72
N GLY A 836 -2.25 20.40 56.58
CA GLY A 836 -1.45 19.22 56.97
C GLY A 836 -0.96 19.19 58.42
N SER A 837 -1.63 19.84 59.37
CA SER A 837 -1.17 19.93 60.76
C SER A 837 -1.62 18.77 61.65
N VAL A 838 -1.63 17.54 61.13
CA VAL A 838 -1.92 16.33 61.93
C VAL A 838 -0.82 15.25 61.81
N TRP A 839 0.28 15.52 61.11
CA TRP A 839 1.33 14.52 60.93
C TRP A 839 2.72 15.06 61.28
N ALA A 840 2.88 15.52 62.52
CA ALA A 840 4.17 15.79 63.13
C ALA A 840 4.11 15.35 64.61
N GLY A 841 4.28 14.06 64.84
CA GLY A 841 4.23 13.43 66.16
C GLY A 841 3.93 11.96 65.99
N GLY A 842 4.91 11.11 66.29
CA GLY A 842 4.93 9.69 65.93
C GLY A 842 3.74 8.88 66.42
N PHE A 843 3.52 7.80 65.67
CA PHE A 843 2.43 6.82 65.69
C PHE A 843 2.26 6.01 67.00
N THR A 844 2.82 6.46 68.12
CA THR A 844 2.79 5.74 69.41
C THR A 844 1.83 6.33 70.44
N ASP A 845 1.41 7.59 70.30
CA ASP A 845 0.48 8.23 71.26
C ASP A 845 -1.01 8.15 70.84
N PHE A 846 -1.28 7.93 69.54
CA PHE A 846 -2.66 7.76 69.05
C PHE A 846 -3.17 6.33 69.27
N SER A 847 -2.27 5.35 69.35
CA SER A 847 -2.56 3.96 69.70
C SER A 847 -3.04 3.78 71.15
N GLN A 848 -2.68 4.69 72.05
CA GLN A 848 -3.05 4.62 73.47
C GLN A 848 -4.40 5.29 73.77
N TRP A 849 -4.95 6.07 72.82
CA TRP A 849 -6.31 6.61 72.88
C TRP A 849 -7.33 5.70 72.18
N LEU A 850 -6.92 4.97 71.13
CA LEU A 850 -7.78 4.09 70.33
C LEU A 850 -8.03 2.69 70.93
N GLU A 851 -7.35 2.33 72.03
CA GLU A 851 -7.51 1.04 72.74
C GLU A 851 -8.23 1.15 74.10
N ASN A 852 -8.97 2.22 74.38
CA ASN A 852 -10.06 2.14 75.34
C ASN A 852 -11.37 1.72 74.65
N ARG A 853 -11.42 0.40 74.44
CA ARG A 853 -12.58 -0.48 74.14
C ARG A 853 -12.97 -0.67 72.67
N GLY A 854 -12.35 -1.69 72.07
CA GLY A 854 -13.12 -2.71 71.34
C GLY A 854 -12.55 -3.21 70.03
N LYS A 855 -11.52 -4.07 70.10
CA LYS A 855 -11.13 -5.19 69.20
C LYS A 855 -11.94 -5.32 67.89
N GLY A 856 -11.40 -5.31 66.68
CA GLY A 856 -10.06 -5.71 66.22
C GLY A 856 -10.15 -6.99 65.38
N ILE A 857 -10.10 -6.87 64.04
CA ILE A 857 -9.46 -7.84 63.12
C ILE A 857 -8.75 -7.02 62.02
N VAL A 858 -7.50 -7.41 61.77
CA VAL A 858 -6.35 -6.73 61.15
C VAL A 858 -6.48 -6.44 59.62
N PRO A 859 -5.64 -5.52 59.07
CA PRO A 859 -5.88 -4.68 57.88
C PRO A 859 -4.84 -4.84 56.74
N ASP A 860 -5.04 -4.08 55.66
CA ASP A 860 -4.06 -3.31 54.83
C ASP A 860 -4.58 -3.17 53.37
N SER A 861 -4.41 -2.09 52.62
CA SER A 861 -4.08 -0.68 52.88
C SER A 861 -4.46 0.12 51.62
N GLU A 862 -4.47 1.44 51.73
CA GLU A 862 -4.83 2.38 50.68
C GLU A 862 -3.97 2.23 49.41
N ARG A 863 -4.68 2.48 48.30
CA ARG A 863 -4.19 3.20 47.14
C ARG A 863 -3.34 2.42 46.14
N VAL A 864 -3.79 2.63 44.90
CA VAL A 864 -2.97 2.60 43.69
C VAL A 864 -2.75 1.20 43.17
N ARG A 865 -3.76 0.70 42.46
CA ARG A 865 -3.59 0.37 41.05
C ARG A 865 -4.94 0.00 40.49
N LEU A 866 -5.49 0.93 39.70
CA LEU A 866 -6.05 0.58 38.40
C LEU A 866 -6.99 -0.63 38.39
N ALA A 867 -8.29 -0.41 38.61
CA ALA A 867 -9.28 -1.29 38.02
C ALA A 867 -10.61 -0.53 37.89
N ILE A 868 -10.85 0.09 36.74
CA ILE A 868 -11.80 -0.45 35.75
C ILE A 868 -13.22 0.08 36.03
N CYS A 869 -13.62 1.08 35.22
CA CYS A 869 -15.02 1.26 34.78
C CYS A 869 -15.56 -0.09 34.26
N PRO A 870 -16.86 -0.44 34.17
CA PRO A 870 -18.02 0.45 34.00
C PRO A 870 -19.34 -0.13 34.60
N ASN A 871 -20.47 0.44 34.20
CA ASN A 871 -21.78 -0.24 34.09
C ASN A 871 -22.54 -0.61 35.38
N VAL A 872 -23.40 0.32 35.83
CA VAL A 872 -24.72 -0.06 36.37
C VAL A 872 -25.80 0.82 35.75
N ARG A 873 -26.05 0.57 34.47
CA ARG A 873 -27.30 0.89 33.74
C ARG A 873 -28.50 0.07 34.26
N LYS A 874 -28.49 -0.32 35.55
CA LYS A 874 -29.49 -1.21 36.17
C LYS A 874 -30.16 -0.63 37.42
N ILE A 875 -29.84 0.60 37.82
CA ILE A 875 -30.55 1.33 38.89
C ILE A 875 -31.31 2.55 38.32
N VAL A 876 -31.46 2.62 37.00
CA VAL A 876 -32.35 3.61 36.33
C VAL A 876 -33.76 3.02 36.11
N ASN A 877 -33.91 1.69 36.05
CA ASN A 877 -35.23 1.05 35.89
C ASN A 877 -36.10 1.00 37.17
N VAL A 878 -35.57 1.41 38.33
CA VAL A 878 -36.36 1.43 39.59
C VAL A 878 -37.08 2.77 39.77
N TYR A 879 -36.52 3.86 39.24
CA TYR A 879 -37.10 5.21 39.41
C TYR A 879 -37.96 5.66 38.22
N GLU A 880 -37.89 5.00 37.06
CA GLU A 880 -38.78 5.26 35.92
C GLU A 880 -40.13 4.49 35.97
N HIS A 881 -40.43 3.72 37.04
CA HIS A 881 -41.74 3.08 37.25
C HIS A 881 -42.61 3.72 38.34
N LEU A 882 -42.18 4.83 38.94
CA LEU A 882 -42.96 5.58 39.94
C LEU A 882 -43.58 6.88 39.40
N ALA A 883 -43.63 7.03 38.07
CA ALA A 883 -44.45 8.03 37.38
C ALA A 883 -45.69 7.37 36.73
N ARG A 884 -46.43 6.61 37.54
CA ARG A 884 -47.88 6.43 37.44
C ARG A 884 -48.48 6.60 38.82
#